data_AF-A0A8J3VQ67-F1
#
_entry.id   AF-A0A8J3VQ67-F1
#
_cell.length_a   1.000
_cell.length_b   1.000
_cell.length_c   1.000
_cell.angle_alpha   90.00
_cell.angle_beta   90.00
_cell.angle_gamma   90.00
#
_symmetry.space_group_name_H-M   'P 1'
#
loop_
_entity.id
_entity.type
_entity.pdbx_description
1 polymer ?
#
loop_
_entity_poly.entity_id
_entity_poly.type
_entity_poly.pdbx_seq_one_letter_code
_entity_poly.pdbx_strand_id
1 'polypeptide(L)'
;MTVRLLDITATAHRDGNRIDLSWTNPSPAQAPGVRVVRAEGSHPSTPDGGVVVAHGTGLVSVSDTGLSGETVYYYTLYPFSGNPPVYDPDPHNLASAMATSPYDFAGQLYAMLPAIYRRYDAERTPVAGTGLPDDSDKGELRRFLDLPGGELDRLYSFVRAALGFANLERADGTLLPLLAQWIGWQTNYGLPVAAQRTEIRYAPRIYQTVGGVPIVDATVARVTGWPNRTKEFVHNVARTNEPERLNLWSALRDPGGTWAAPALASVNFAHDGRPSAVPEADGSISFFYHTYRQHGWDIWTKRYAGGVWQPSEPVVDQPGIDKHPSAAMVGTTLWLFWQSYDPAAEPADRRWRISFATRTGRTWSAPATFGDPATERRMPAAVADNAGGLWLFWLESVAGTWRLRYNRHNGTNWQLTDPATLPADGGQDPRVEDDLFVLFHPTNASQRLWLFWSRHAPGGPTGQTRWRVVFRVKQGLDPTVSDWSAIRALPTTGAGGYHDRQPAALPTAGGDVELFYSSTQAGGWCVFRNLLTLSTMTWGTAQQVAGGPYARRGPLAVNAGGGAGTLLVFRSNASLPYASDTFGATQTLDHRYAGTTTVDTTGTGKLALRGAFEDFQTYTYDAGSADGRTNADRVARDTVGLYLTPDIADPDEIKAIISRLANVLPGFMPVTARAVFITP
;
A
#
# COMPACT_ATOMS: atom_id res chain seq x y z
N MET A 1 33.40 28.78 -19.86
CA MET A 1 32.64 29.03 -21.09
C MET A 1 32.89 27.84 -21.97
N THR A 2 31.85 27.09 -22.33
CA THR A 2 31.94 25.91 -23.20
C THR A 2 32.18 26.34 -24.65
N VAL A 3 33.04 25.62 -25.38
CA VAL A 3 33.27 25.88 -26.80
C VAL A 3 32.13 25.31 -27.65
N ARG A 4 31.26 26.19 -28.14
CA ARG A 4 30.19 25.85 -29.09
C ARG A 4 30.69 25.95 -30.52
N LEU A 5 30.68 24.82 -31.24
CA LEU A 5 30.96 24.77 -32.68
C LEU A 5 29.75 25.30 -33.46
N LEU A 6 30.00 25.83 -34.66
CA LEU A 6 28.98 26.42 -35.52
C LEU A 6 28.77 25.57 -36.77
N ASP A 7 27.61 25.71 -37.41
CA ASP A 7 27.28 25.11 -38.71
C ASP A 7 27.59 23.61 -38.82
N ILE A 8 27.33 22.86 -37.74
CA ILE A 8 27.58 21.42 -37.72
C ILE A 8 26.58 20.75 -38.66
N THR A 9 27.09 20.04 -39.67
CA THR A 9 26.27 19.25 -40.59
C THR A 9 26.76 17.81 -40.64
N ALA A 10 25.84 16.88 -40.85
CA ALA A 10 26.13 15.49 -41.18
C ALA A 10 25.27 15.12 -42.39
N THR A 11 25.89 14.59 -43.44
CA THR A 11 25.21 14.27 -44.69
C THR A 11 25.59 12.89 -45.19
N ALA A 12 24.61 12.13 -45.68
CA ALA A 12 24.86 10.84 -46.30
C ALA A 12 25.64 11.04 -47.61
N HIS A 13 26.69 10.26 -47.82
CA HIS A 13 27.43 10.30 -49.07
C HIS A 13 26.67 9.57 -50.18
N ARG A 14 26.81 10.05 -51.42
CA ARG A 14 26.17 9.46 -52.61
C ARG A 14 26.60 8.01 -52.89
N ASP A 15 27.83 7.65 -52.51
CA ASP A 15 28.39 6.30 -52.73
C ASP A 15 27.91 5.28 -51.67
N GLY A 16 27.10 5.71 -50.71
CA GLY A 16 26.57 4.84 -49.65
C GLY A 16 27.59 4.49 -48.55
N ASN A 17 27.09 3.86 -47.49
CA ASN A 17 27.80 3.36 -46.32
C ASN A 17 28.78 4.38 -45.70
N ARG A 18 28.50 5.68 -45.87
CA ARG A 18 29.35 6.79 -45.47
C ARG A 18 28.54 8.02 -45.09
N ILE A 19 28.99 8.71 -44.05
CA ILE A 19 28.47 10.01 -43.63
C ILE A 19 29.63 11.01 -43.58
N ASP A 20 29.43 12.17 -44.20
CA ASP A 20 30.37 13.27 -44.15
C ASP A 20 29.88 14.34 -43.18
N LEU A 21 30.73 14.67 -42.21
CA LEU A 21 30.50 15.72 -41.23
C LEU A 21 31.36 16.94 -41.54
N SER A 22 30.81 18.12 -41.28
CA SER A 22 31.54 19.40 -41.33
C SER A 22 31.06 20.34 -40.24
N TRP A 23 31.94 21.25 -39.80
CA TRP A 23 31.63 22.27 -38.80
C TRP A 23 32.58 23.46 -38.93
N THR A 24 32.19 24.58 -38.33
CA THR A 24 32.98 25.81 -38.28
C THR A 24 33.41 26.10 -36.84
N ASN A 25 34.67 26.52 -36.67
CA ASN A 25 35.17 26.96 -35.37
C ASN A 25 34.79 28.43 -35.12
N PRO A 26 34.24 28.79 -33.95
CA PRO A 26 33.79 30.16 -33.66
C PRO A 26 34.94 31.18 -33.63
N SER A 27 36.16 30.71 -33.33
CA SER A 27 37.39 31.50 -33.43
C SER A 27 38.45 30.68 -34.18
N PRO A 28 38.59 30.85 -35.50
CA PRO A 28 39.55 30.09 -36.31
C PRO A 28 41.01 30.23 -35.85
N ALA A 29 41.36 31.39 -35.29
CA ALA A 29 42.70 31.67 -34.74
C ALA A 29 43.00 30.91 -33.43
N GLN A 30 41.98 30.37 -32.77
CA GLN A 30 42.07 29.59 -31.53
C GLN A 30 41.26 28.29 -31.65
N ALA A 31 41.34 27.62 -32.81
CA ALA A 31 40.59 26.40 -33.06
C ALA A 31 40.97 25.30 -32.04
N PRO A 32 39.98 24.73 -31.31
CA PRO A 32 40.25 23.63 -30.39
C PRO A 32 40.64 22.36 -31.17
N GLY A 33 41.21 21.39 -30.46
CA GLY A 33 41.16 20.00 -30.95
C GLY A 33 39.73 19.50 -30.91
N VAL A 34 39.34 18.61 -31.82
CA VAL A 34 37.99 18.02 -31.83
C VAL A 34 38.11 16.51 -31.85
N ARG A 35 37.37 15.85 -30.95
CA ARG A 35 37.12 14.41 -30.98
C ARG A 35 35.70 14.17 -31.43
N VAL A 36 35.52 13.47 -32.54
CA VAL A 36 34.21 13.10 -33.10
C VAL A 36 33.91 11.67 -32.66
N VAL A 37 32.80 11.50 -31.94
CA VAL A 37 32.38 10.19 -31.42
C VAL A 37 31.00 9.86 -31.99
N ARG A 38 30.83 8.62 -32.44
CA ARG A 38 29.58 8.08 -33.00
C ARG A 38 28.96 7.04 -32.08
N ALA A 39 27.64 7.04 -32.00
CA ALA A 39 26.86 5.91 -31.49
C ALA A 39 25.58 5.69 -32.31
N GLU A 40 24.90 4.57 -32.04
CA GLU A 40 23.58 4.25 -32.56
C GLU A 40 22.52 4.51 -31.48
N GLY A 41 21.29 4.83 -31.89
CA GLY A 41 20.14 5.04 -31.00
C GLY A 41 20.10 6.36 -30.22
N SER A 42 21.25 6.94 -29.84
CA SER A 42 21.36 8.27 -29.22
C SER A 42 22.75 8.89 -29.37
N HIS A 43 22.86 10.20 -29.15
CA HIS A 43 24.14 10.90 -29.10
C HIS A 43 25.01 10.40 -27.94
N PRO A 44 26.30 10.13 -28.16
CA PRO A 44 27.25 9.85 -27.08
C PRO A 44 27.20 10.95 -26.01
N SER A 45 27.19 10.55 -24.73
CA SER A 45 27.21 11.48 -23.59
C SER A 45 28.62 11.76 -23.08
N THR A 46 29.60 10.89 -23.40
CA THR A 46 31.00 11.06 -23.01
C THR A 46 31.96 10.89 -24.21
N PRO A 47 33.16 11.51 -24.17
CA PRO A 47 34.18 11.36 -25.22
C PRO A 47 34.63 9.91 -25.50
N ASP A 48 34.40 9.00 -24.56
CA ASP A 48 34.75 7.58 -24.66
C ASP A 48 33.51 6.66 -24.78
N GLY A 49 32.31 7.24 -24.86
CA GLY A 49 31.03 6.52 -24.80
C GLY A 49 30.56 5.91 -26.14
N GLY A 50 31.44 5.82 -27.14
CA GLY A 50 31.10 5.36 -28.48
C GLY A 50 32.32 5.10 -29.35
N VAL A 51 32.11 4.99 -30.66
CA VAL A 51 33.20 4.78 -31.63
C VAL A 51 33.84 6.12 -31.97
N VAL A 52 35.15 6.24 -31.79
CA VAL A 52 35.89 7.44 -32.18
C VAL A 52 36.08 7.42 -33.69
N VAL A 53 35.48 8.40 -34.37
CA VAL A 53 35.56 8.54 -35.83
C VAL A 53 36.78 9.38 -36.22
N ALA A 54 37.05 10.45 -35.48
CA ALA A 54 38.25 11.25 -35.65
C ALA A 54 38.67 11.90 -34.33
N HIS A 55 39.98 12.17 -34.22
CA HIS A 55 40.58 12.89 -33.12
C HIS A 55 41.79 13.66 -33.62
N GLY A 56 41.79 14.98 -33.48
CA GLY A 56 42.91 15.80 -33.93
C GLY A 56 42.69 17.30 -33.76
N THR A 57 43.74 18.07 -33.95
CA THR A 57 43.72 19.54 -33.99
C THR A 57 43.47 20.04 -35.41
N GLY A 58 42.79 21.18 -35.54
CA GLY A 58 42.52 21.81 -36.85
C GLY A 58 41.50 21.07 -37.73
N LEU A 59 40.78 20.08 -37.20
CA LEU A 59 39.70 19.40 -37.90
C LEU A 59 38.50 20.34 -38.10
N VAL A 60 37.99 20.37 -39.33
CA VAL A 60 36.75 21.08 -39.72
C VAL A 60 35.77 20.18 -40.48
N SER A 61 36.21 18.97 -40.85
CA SER A 61 35.38 17.95 -41.47
C SER A 61 35.95 16.55 -41.20
N VAL A 62 35.09 15.54 -41.29
CA VAL A 62 35.48 14.13 -41.23
C VAL A 62 34.54 13.28 -42.08
N SER A 63 35.09 12.24 -42.70
CA SER A 63 34.33 11.22 -43.43
C SER A 63 34.30 9.92 -42.64
N ASP A 64 33.11 9.48 -42.27
CA ASP A 64 32.87 8.25 -41.54
C ASP A 64 32.42 7.16 -42.52
N THR A 65 33.16 6.05 -42.60
CA THR A 65 33.00 5.02 -43.64
C THR A 65 32.73 3.64 -43.03
N GLY A 66 32.23 2.71 -43.85
CA GLY A 66 31.91 1.34 -43.40
C GLY A 66 30.64 1.26 -42.56
N LEU A 67 29.74 2.23 -42.74
CA LEU A 67 28.47 2.31 -42.03
C LEU A 67 27.46 1.33 -42.62
N SER A 68 26.54 0.84 -41.79
CA SER A 68 25.40 0.08 -42.28
C SER A 68 24.39 1.04 -42.88
N GLY A 69 23.94 0.80 -44.11
CA GLY A 69 22.90 1.63 -44.71
C GLY A 69 21.55 1.50 -44.02
N GLU A 70 20.66 2.46 -44.32
CA GLU A 70 19.35 2.64 -43.70
C GLU A 70 19.40 2.74 -42.16
N THR A 71 20.56 3.12 -41.61
CA THR A 71 20.79 3.24 -40.17
C THR A 71 21.14 4.67 -39.82
N VAL A 72 20.47 5.21 -38.79
CA VAL A 72 20.71 6.58 -38.28
C VAL A 72 21.85 6.55 -37.28
N TYR A 73 22.89 7.34 -37.55
CA TYR A 73 24.04 7.50 -36.69
C TYR A 73 24.01 8.86 -36.00
N TYR A 74 24.37 8.87 -34.73
CA TYR A 74 24.41 10.05 -33.89
C TYR A 74 25.84 10.38 -33.52
N TYR A 75 26.21 11.65 -33.69
CA TYR A 75 27.55 12.16 -33.47
C TYR A 75 27.53 13.21 -32.37
N THR A 76 28.53 13.16 -31.50
CA THR A 76 28.86 14.23 -30.56
C THR A 76 30.29 14.68 -30.83
N LEU A 77 30.47 15.99 -30.98
CA LEU A 77 31.77 16.60 -31.19
C LEU A 77 32.24 17.16 -29.84
N TYR A 78 33.39 16.68 -29.38
CA TYR A 78 34.02 17.10 -28.12
C TYR A 78 35.24 17.97 -28.42
N PRO A 79 35.11 19.32 -28.35
CA PRO A 79 36.25 20.21 -28.30
C PRO A 79 37.17 19.86 -27.13
N PHE A 80 38.47 19.98 -27.34
CA PHE A 80 39.47 19.80 -26.30
C PHE A 80 40.65 20.74 -26.47
N SER A 81 41.38 20.95 -25.38
CA SER A 81 42.63 21.69 -25.35
C SER A 81 43.71 20.93 -24.57
N GLY A 82 44.98 21.28 -24.81
CA GLY A 82 46.12 20.68 -24.10
C GLY A 82 46.49 19.26 -24.54
N ASN A 83 47.60 18.78 -23.98
CA ASN A 83 48.06 17.41 -24.06
C ASN A 83 48.57 17.00 -22.67
N PRO A 84 47.85 16.18 -21.89
CA PRO A 84 46.68 15.37 -22.28
C PRO A 84 45.41 16.19 -22.58
N PRO A 85 44.48 15.66 -23.41
CA PRO A 85 43.25 16.36 -23.77
C PRO A 85 42.37 16.68 -22.56
N VAL A 86 42.02 17.96 -22.40
CA VAL A 86 40.96 18.42 -21.50
C VAL A 86 39.74 18.76 -22.35
N TYR A 87 38.69 17.95 -22.23
CA TYR A 87 37.45 18.09 -23.00
C TYR A 87 36.56 19.19 -22.44
N ASP A 88 35.95 19.94 -23.35
CA ASP A 88 34.99 21.01 -23.06
C ASP A 88 33.68 20.75 -23.83
N PRO A 89 32.83 19.82 -23.34
CA PRO A 89 31.60 19.43 -24.01
C PRO A 89 30.56 20.55 -23.98
N ASP A 90 29.94 20.84 -25.13
CA ASP A 90 28.75 21.68 -25.23
C ASP A 90 27.56 20.83 -25.70
N PRO A 91 26.37 20.92 -25.05
CA PRO A 91 25.20 20.11 -25.42
C PRO A 91 24.66 20.39 -26.83
N HIS A 92 25.11 21.45 -27.50
CA HIS A 92 24.71 21.78 -28.87
C HIS A 92 25.65 21.20 -29.94
N ASN A 93 26.78 20.61 -29.56
CA ASN A 93 27.77 20.07 -30.50
C ASN A 93 27.37 18.67 -31.00
N LEU A 94 26.17 18.58 -31.57
CA LEU A 94 25.50 17.34 -31.95
C LEU A 94 25.19 17.33 -33.44
N ALA A 95 25.30 16.17 -34.08
CA ALA A 95 24.84 15.95 -35.45
C ALA A 95 24.30 14.54 -35.61
N SER A 96 23.39 14.34 -36.56
CA SER A 96 22.90 13.01 -36.90
C SER A 96 22.57 12.94 -38.38
N ALA A 97 22.76 11.76 -38.97
CA ALA A 97 22.39 11.48 -40.35
C ALA A 97 22.15 9.99 -40.54
N MET A 98 21.32 9.66 -41.52
CA MET A 98 21.12 8.27 -41.94
C MET A 98 22.14 7.90 -43.01
N ALA A 99 22.87 6.81 -42.83
CA ALA A 99 23.71 6.26 -43.88
C ALA A 99 22.83 5.62 -44.97
N THR A 100 23.15 5.84 -46.24
CA THR A 100 22.50 5.19 -47.38
C THR A 100 23.23 3.90 -47.76
N SER A 101 22.59 2.99 -48.48
CA SER A 101 23.22 1.78 -49.03
C SER A 101 23.48 1.98 -50.52
N PRO A 102 24.63 1.52 -51.06
CA PRO A 102 24.84 1.45 -52.51
C PRO A 102 24.06 0.24 -53.07
N TYR A 103 23.04 0.50 -53.88
CA TYR A 103 22.24 -0.51 -54.58
C TYR A 103 22.70 -0.73 -56.02
N ASP A 104 23.69 0.05 -56.45
CA ASP A 104 24.28 0.00 -57.79
C ASP A 104 23.23 0.18 -58.90
N PHE A 105 22.27 1.11 -58.72
CA PHE A 105 21.32 1.44 -59.80
C PHE A 105 22.04 1.90 -61.05
N ALA A 106 23.17 2.58 -60.93
CA ALA A 106 24.01 2.93 -62.06
C ALA A 106 24.46 1.68 -62.85
N GLY A 107 24.84 0.61 -62.17
CA GLY A 107 25.31 -0.63 -62.79
C GLY A 107 24.16 -1.39 -63.42
N GLN A 108 23.00 -1.38 -62.78
CA GLN A 108 21.76 -1.93 -63.33
C GLN A 108 21.35 -1.18 -64.62
N LEU A 109 21.39 0.16 -64.62
CA LEU A 109 21.12 0.98 -65.80
C LEU A 109 22.12 0.70 -66.93
N TYR A 110 23.41 0.59 -66.60
CA TYR A 110 24.46 0.24 -67.55
C TYR A 110 24.26 -1.18 -68.14
N ALA A 111 23.81 -2.14 -67.33
CA ALA A 111 23.47 -3.49 -67.76
C ALA A 111 22.24 -3.53 -68.70
N MET A 112 21.34 -2.55 -68.62
CA MET A 112 20.20 -2.42 -69.53
C MET A 112 20.59 -1.83 -70.90
N LEU A 113 21.77 -1.21 -71.04
CA LEU A 113 22.23 -0.69 -72.32
C LEU A 113 22.56 -1.82 -73.32
N PRO A 114 22.37 -1.62 -74.64
CA PRO A 114 22.87 -2.56 -75.65
C PRO A 114 24.37 -2.84 -75.51
N ALA A 115 24.79 -4.08 -75.79
CA ALA A 115 26.17 -4.53 -75.61
C ALA A 115 27.21 -3.71 -76.39
N ILE A 116 26.82 -3.09 -77.51
CA ILE A 116 27.69 -2.22 -78.30
C ILE A 116 28.19 -1.01 -77.50
N TYR A 117 27.32 -0.36 -76.72
CA TYR A 117 27.70 0.81 -75.93
C TYR A 117 28.63 0.43 -74.79
N ARG A 118 28.41 -0.74 -74.16
CA ARG A 118 29.27 -1.23 -73.09
C ARG A 118 30.68 -1.58 -73.57
N ARG A 119 30.80 -2.12 -74.80
CA ARG A 119 32.09 -2.44 -75.40
C ARG A 119 32.91 -1.19 -75.67
N TYR A 120 32.29 -0.16 -76.24
CA TYR A 120 32.97 1.11 -76.48
C TYR A 120 33.35 1.83 -75.19
N ASP A 121 32.52 1.71 -74.15
CA ASP A 121 32.82 2.32 -72.86
C ASP A 121 34.01 1.67 -72.15
N ALA A 122 34.13 0.33 -72.23
CA ALA A 122 35.25 -0.42 -71.64
C ALA A 122 36.62 -0.05 -72.24
N GLU A 123 36.65 0.52 -73.45
CA GLU A 123 37.89 1.01 -74.08
C GLU A 123 38.28 2.43 -73.61
N ARG A 124 37.44 3.09 -72.79
CA ARG A 124 37.60 4.49 -72.33
C ARG A 124 37.73 4.62 -70.81
N THR A 125 38.54 3.77 -70.19
CA THR A 125 38.86 3.89 -68.77
C THR A 125 39.78 5.10 -68.50
N PRO A 126 39.73 5.70 -67.30
CA PRO A 126 40.62 6.79 -66.93
C PRO A 126 42.10 6.41 -67.02
N VAL A 127 42.94 7.39 -67.35
CA VAL A 127 44.40 7.21 -67.34
C VAL A 127 44.86 6.83 -65.93
N ALA A 128 45.77 5.86 -65.84
CA ALA A 128 46.27 5.35 -64.57
C ALA A 128 46.77 6.51 -63.67
N GLY A 129 46.16 6.66 -62.49
CA GLY A 129 46.50 7.69 -61.52
C GLY A 129 45.71 9.01 -61.61
N THR A 130 44.79 9.17 -62.59
CA THR A 130 43.98 10.41 -62.72
C THR A 130 42.51 10.26 -62.31
N GLY A 131 42.06 9.05 -61.96
CA GLY A 131 40.69 8.77 -61.51
C GLY A 131 40.59 8.54 -59.99
N LEU A 132 39.38 8.59 -59.45
CA LEU A 132 39.11 8.09 -58.10
C LEU A 132 39.45 6.58 -58.05
N PRO A 133 39.99 6.05 -56.94
CA PRO A 133 40.41 4.64 -56.85
C PRO A 133 39.32 3.65 -57.29
N ASP A 134 38.07 3.89 -56.89
CA ASP A 134 36.91 3.05 -57.16
C ASP A 134 36.37 3.16 -58.61
N ASP A 135 36.88 4.12 -59.39
CA ASP A 135 36.47 4.41 -60.77
C ASP A 135 37.53 3.98 -61.80
N SER A 136 38.65 3.40 -61.36
CA SER A 136 39.79 3.03 -62.21
C SER A 136 39.42 2.06 -63.34
N ASP A 137 38.45 1.17 -63.09
CA ASP A 137 37.97 0.17 -64.05
C ASP A 137 36.69 0.59 -64.80
N LYS A 138 36.20 1.82 -64.57
CA LYS A 138 34.93 2.31 -65.14
C LYS A 138 35.16 3.22 -66.35
N GLY A 139 34.47 2.93 -67.46
CA GLY A 139 34.45 3.80 -68.64
C GLY A 139 33.77 5.16 -68.41
N GLU A 140 33.88 6.07 -69.37
CA GLU A 140 33.24 7.40 -69.33
C GLU A 140 31.72 7.35 -69.14
N LEU A 141 31.01 6.47 -69.86
CA LEU A 141 29.57 6.30 -69.80
C LEU A 141 29.13 5.66 -68.47
N ARG A 142 29.87 4.65 -67.98
CA ARG A 142 29.63 4.08 -66.65
C ARG A 142 29.73 5.14 -65.56
N ARG A 143 30.78 5.97 -65.57
CA ARG A 143 30.95 7.07 -64.62
C ARG A 143 29.89 8.16 -64.77
N PHE A 144 29.43 8.43 -65.99
CA PHE A 144 28.31 9.33 -66.21
C PHE A 144 27.02 8.79 -65.57
N LEU A 145 26.73 7.49 -65.69
CA LEU A 145 25.57 6.85 -65.08
C LEU A 145 25.65 6.77 -63.55
N ASP A 146 26.86 6.80 -62.97
CA ASP A 146 27.04 6.87 -61.51
C ASP A 146 26.47 8.15 -60.91
N LEU A 147 26.39 9.26 -61.67
CA LEU A 147 25.79 10.52 -61.22
C LEU A 147 24.28 10.39 -60.90
N PRO A 148 23.39 10.01 -61.85
CA PRO A 148 21.99 9.77 -61.53
C PRO A 148 21.77 8.49 -60.72
N GLY A 149 22.61 7.46 -60.88
CA GLY A 149 22.44 6.20 -60.15
C GLY A 149 22.72 6.33 -58.64
N GLY A 150 23.71 7.13 -58.24
CA GLY A 150 23.95 7.42 -56.81
C GLY A 150 22.79 8.18 -56.15
N GLU A 151 22.13 9.09 -56.89
CA GLU A 151 20.92 9.76 -56.39
C GLU A 151 19.71 8.80 -56.33
N LEU A 152 19.60 7.85 -57.26
CA LEU A 152 18.58 6.79 -57.18
C LEU A 152 18.82 5.84 -56.00
N ASP A 153 20.07 5.45 -55.74
CA ASP A 153 20.45 4.63 -54.58
C ASP A 153 20.06 5.37 -53.29
N ARG A 154 20.40 6.67 -53.21
CA ARG A 154 20.03 7.55 -52.10
C ARG A 154 18.51 7.64 -51.90
N LEU A 155 17.73 7.90 -52.96
CA LEU A 155 16.28 7.94 -52.90
C LEU A 155 15.69 6.62 -52.44
N TYR A 156 16.19 5.50 -52.96
CA TYR A 156 15.71 4.18 -52.59
C TYR A 156 16.00 3.85 -51.12
N SER A 157 17.19 4.20 -50.61
CA SER A 157 17.49 4.11 -49.17
C SER A 157 16.52 4.91 -48.32
N PHE A 158 16.18 6.15 -48.70
CA PHE A 158 15.18 6.95 -47.97
C PHE A 158 13.79 6.31 -47.99
N VAL A 159 13.35 5.77 -49.13
CA VAL A 159 12.07 5.05 -49.22
C VAL A 159 12.08 3.80 -48.34
N ARG A 160 13.18 3.04 -48.33
CA ARG A 160 13.32 1.84 -47.49
C ARG A 160 13.31 2.19 -46.00
N ALA A 161 13.98 3.27 -45.61
CA ALA A 161 13.98 3.77 -44.25
C ALA A 161 12.60 4.27 -43.81
N ALA A 162 11.82 4.86 -44.71
CA ALA A 162 10.45 5.33 -44.43
C ALA A 162 9.51 4.20 -43.99
N LEU A 163 9.71 2.98 -44.48
CA LEU A 163 8.97 1.79 -44.02
C LEU A 163 9.22 1.49 -42.53
N GLY A 164 10.33 1.97 -41.97
CA GLY A 164 10.74 1.81 -40.59
C GLY A 164 10.36 2.96 -39.66
N PHE A 165 9.65 4.00 -40.12
CA PHE A 165 9.37 5.18 -39.28
C PHE A 165 8.49 4.90 -38.06
N ALA A 166 7.65 3.86 -38.10
CA ALA A 166 6.90 3.42 -36.91
C ALA A 166 7.76 2.65 -35.90
N ASN A 167 8.96 2.19 -36.30
CA ASN A 167 9.86 1.45 -35.41
C ASN A 167 10.67 2.44 -34.57
N LEU A 168 10.32 2.51 -33.29
CA LEU A 168 10.97 3.37 -32.29
C LEU A 168 12.46 3.14 -32.09
N GLU A 169 13.08 2.05 -32.56
CA GLU A 169 14.55 1.88 -32.49
C GLU A 169 15.25 2.37 -33.76
N ARG A 170 14.55 2.38 -34.90
CA ARG A 170 15.14 2.68 -36.21
C ARG A 170 14.83 4.08 -36.72
N ALA A 171 13.68 4.63 -36.34
CA ALA A 171 13.28 5.97 -36.74
C ALA A 171 14.29 7.00 -36.27
N ASP A 172 14.52 8.05 -37.05
CA ASP A 172 15.37 9.17 -36.63
C ASP A 172 14.81 9.82 -35.34
N GLY A 173 15.71 10.29 -34.48
CA GLY A 173 15.40 10.99 -33.23
C GLY A 173 14.60 12.27 -33.49
N THR A 174 14.83 12.90 -34.64
CA THR A 174 14.09 14.09 -35.10
C THR A 174 12.60 13.81 -35.35
N LEU A 175 12.21 12.54 -35.58
CA LEU A 175 10.83 12.11 -35.82
C LEU A 175 10.09 11.70 -34.53
N LEU A 176 10.80 11.53 -33.41
CA LEU A 176 10.18 11.16 -32.13
C LEU A 176 9.07 12.12 -31.67
N PRO A 177 9.17 13.45 -31.84
CA PRO A 177 8.07 14.36 -31.52
C PRO A 177 6.78 14.04 -32.28
N LEU A 178 6.89 13.70 -33.56
CA LEU A 178 5.74 13.35 -34.39
C LEU A 178 5.11 12.02 -33.94
N LEU A 179 5.95 11.02 -33.66
CA LEU A 179 5.48 9.71 -33.16
C LEU A 179 4.81 9.83 -31.80
N ALA A 180 5.34 10.67 -30.91
CA ALA A 180 4.72 10.96 -29.62
C ALA A 180 3.36 11.66 -29.82
N GLN A 181 3.29 12.64 -30.72
CA GLN A 181 2.04 13.35 -31.03
C GLN A 181 0.95 12.42 -31.57
N TRP A 182 1.31 11.43 -32.39
CA TRP A 182 0.34 10.45 -32.92
C TRP A 182 -0.38 9.64 -31.84
N ILE A 183 0.28 9.41 -30.70
CA ILE A 183 -0.33 8.74 -29.54
C ILE A 183 -0.78 9.73 -28.46
N GLY A 184 -0.75 11.04 -28.73
CA GLY A 184 -1.10 12.09 -27.78
C GLY A 184 -0.15 12.23 -26.60
N TRP A 185 1.06 11.66 -26.67
CA TRP A 185 2.04 11.66 -25.58
C TRP A 185 2.89 12.93 -25.57
N GLN A 186 2.98 13.56 -24.41
CA GLN A 186 3.85 14.73 -24.22
C GLN A 186 5.23 14.28 -23.73
N THR A 187 6.18 14.09 -24.65
CA THR A 187 7.58 13.73 -24.37
C THR A 187 8.38 14.93 -23.86
N ASN A 188 9.29 14.71 -22.92
CA ASN A 188 10.28 15.72 -22.56
C ASN A 188 11.45 15.71 -23.57
N TYR A 189 11.47 16.69 -24.48
CA TYR A 189 12.50 16.79 -25.53
C TYR A 189 13.88 17.26 -25.04
N GLY A 190 14.00 17.66 -23.77
CA GLY A 190 15.30 17.91 -23.14
C GLY A 190 16.07 16.65 -22.77
N LEU A 191 15.41 15.47 -22.84
CA LEU A 191 16.05 14.19 -22.54
C LEU A 191 16.87 13.67 -23.73
N PRO A 192 17.90 12.82 -23.50
CA PRO A 192 18.58 12.12 -24.57
C PRO A 192 17.61 11.29 -25.42
N VAL A 193 17.90 11.16 -26.72
CA VAL A 193 17.04 10.45 -27.70
C VAL A 193 16.64 9.05 -27.22
N ALA A 194 17.57 8.28 -26.60
CA ALA A 194 17.25 6.95 -26.06
C ALA A 194 16.18 6.99 -24.94
N ALA A 195 16.23 8.01 -24.08
CA ALA A 195 15.23 8.19 -23.03
C ALA A 195 13.87 8.57 -23.62
N GLN A 196 13.85 9.46 -24.63
CA GLN A 196 12.62 9.81 -25.35
C GLN A 196 11.97 8.58 -26.02
N ARG A 197 12.76 7.72 -26.69
CA ARG A 197 12.27 6.45 -27.27
C ARG A 197 11.63 5.55 -26.22
N THR A 198 12.27 5.47 -25.05
CA THR A 198 11.79 4.68 -23.92
C THR A 198 10.46 5.22 -23.39
N GLU A 199 10.32 6.54 -23.26
CA GLU A 199 9.05 7.16 -22.85
C GLU A 199 7.91 6.81 -23.82
N ILE A 200 8.13 7.01 -25.12
CA ILE A 200 7.09 6.75 -26.14
C ILE A 200 6.74 5.25 -26.20
N ARG A 201 7.72 4.36 -26.04
CA ARG A 201 7.50 2.91 -25.97
C ARG A 201 6.58 2.51 -24.83
N TYR A 202 6.74 3.11 -23.65
CA TYR A 202 5.97 2.75 -22.45
C TYR A 202 4.66 3.52 -22.30
N ALA A 203 4.45 4.60 -23.07
CA ALA A 203 3.25 5.43 -23.03
C ALA A 203 1.91 4.65 -23.12
N PRO A 204 1.73 3.64 -24.01
CA PRO A 204 0.47 2.89 -24.07
C PRO A 204 0.13 2.14 -22.78
N ARG A 205 1.15 1.57 -22.10
CA ARG A 205 0.97 0.88 -20.82
C ARG A 205 0.61 1.86 -19.71
N ILE A 206 1.15 3.07 -19.78
CA ILE A 206 0.84 4.16 -18.86
C ILE A 206 -0.61 4.64 -19.05
N TYR A 207 -1.10 4.76 -20.28
CA TYR A 207 -2.48 5.20 -20.52
C TYR A 207 -3.54 4.27 -19.90
N GLN A 208 -3.25 2.98 -19.78
CA GLN A 208 -4.16 2.01 -19.16
C GLN A 208 -4.34 2.22 -17.65
N THR A 209 -3.44 2.96 -16.99
CA THR A 209 -3.47 3.20 -15.54
C THR A 209 -3.87 4.62 -15.18
N VAL A 210 -4.20 5.46 -16.17
CA VAL A 210 -4.73 6.82 -16.00
C VAL A 210 -5.90 6.83 -15.02
N GLY A 211 -5.87 7.77 -14.08
CA GLY A 211 -6.85 7.89 -13.01
C GLY A 211 -6.50 7.13 -11.73
N GLY A 212 -5.47 6.27 -11.74
CA GLY A 212 -4.98 5.59 -10.55
C GLY A 212 -3.92 6.39 -9.79
N VAL A 213 -3.82 6.19 -8.47
CA VAL A 213 -2.72 6.75 -7.66
C VAL A 213 -1.33 6.39 -8.19
N PRO A 214 -1.06 5.15 -8.65
CA PRO A 214 0.29 4.79 -9.09
C PRO A 214 0.81 5.61 -10.27
N ILE A 215 -0.06 6.01 -11.21
CA ILE A 215 0.37 6.85 -12.33
C ILE A 215 0.53 8.31 -11.94
N VAL A 216 -0.24 8.79 -10.97
CA VAL A 216 -0.07 10.13 -10.39
C VAL A 216 1.33 10.23 -9.79
N ASP A 217 1.74 9.26 -8.96
CA ASP A 217 3.07 9.23 -8.35
C ASP A 217 4.19 9.14 -9.38
N ALA A 218 4.01 8.30 -10.41
CA ALA A 218 4.99 8.17 -11.50
C ALA A 218 5.09 9.44 -12.34
N THR A 219 3.98 10.16 -12.56
CA THR A 219 3.96 11.44 -13.28
C THR A 219 4.67 12.51 -12.47
N VAL A 220 4.44 12.57 -11.15
CA VAL A 220 5.17 13.46 -10.25
C VAL A 220 6.67 13.19 -10.34
N ALA A 221 7.08 11.94 -10.14
CA ALA A 221 8.49 11.55 -10.22
C ALA A 221 9.12 11.88 -11.58
N ARG A 222 8.39 11.70 -12.69
CA ARG A 222 8.86 12.02 -14.05
C ARG A 222 9.05 13.52 -14.26
N VAL A 223 8.13 14.35 -13.78
CA VAL A 223 8.15 15.80 -14.03
C VAL A 223 9.09 16.53 -13.07
N THR A 224 9.15 16.10 -11.81
CA THR A 224 9.89 16.81 -10.76
C THR A 224 11.19 16.12 -10.35
N GLY A 225 11.31 14.80 -10.53
CA GLY A 225 12.41 14.01 -9.96
C GLY A 225 12.31 13.79 -8.44
N TRP A 226 11.27 14.31 -7.79
CA TRP A 226 11.15 14.30 -6.33
C TRP A 226 10.46 13.05 -5.79
N PRO A 227 10.88 12.54 -4.61
CA PRO A 227 10.06 11.64 -3.83
C PRO A 227 8.70 12.25 -3.53
N ASN A 228 7.65 11.44 -3.64
CA ASN A 228 6.29 11.88 -3.34
C ASN A 228 5.48 10.78 -2.66
N ARG A 229 4.45 11.21 -1.92
CA ARG A 229 3.43 10.33 -1.34
C ARG A 229 2.05 10.91 -1.62
N THR A 230 1.18 10.09 -2.22
CA THR A 230 -0.18 10.52 -2.57
C THR A 230 -1.21 10.10 -1.53
N LYS A 231 -2.14 11.01 -1.22
CA LYS A 231 -3.19 10.85 -0.24
C LYS A 231 -4.55 11.25 -0.81
N GLU A 232 -5.56 10.44 -0.58
CA GLU A 232 -6.95 10.76 -0.93
C GLU A 232 -7.66 11.43 0.26
N PHE A 233 -8.02 12.72 0.13
CA PHE A 233 -8.64 13.48 1.23
C PHE A 233 -10.14 13.18 1.41
N VAL A 234 -10.76 12.41 0.51
CA VAL A 234 -12.15 11.95 0.67
C VAL A 234 -12.37 11.20 1.99
N HIS A 235 -11.34 10.54 2.52
CA HIS A 235 -11.38 9.82 3.81
C HIS A 235 -11.19 10.73 5.02
N ASN A 236 -10.76 11.98 4.81
CA ASN A 236 -10.68 13.01 5.83
C ASN A 236 -11.94 13.88 5.89
N VAL A 237 -12.95 13.64 5.05
CA VAL A 237 -14.23 14.36 5.12
C VAL A 237 -15.13 13.71 6.16
N ALA A 238 -15.57 14.48 7.16
CA ALA A 238 -16.52 14.03 8.17
C ALA A 238 -17.88 13.67 7.55
N ARG A 239 -18.41 12.51 7.96
CA ARG A 239 -19.68 11.97 7.50
C ARG A 239 -20.54 11.57 8.70
N THR A 240 -21.83 11.85 8.63
CA THR A 240 -22.79 11.40 9.65
C THR A 240 -22.94 9.88 9.58
N ASN A 241 -23.13 9.24 10.73
CA ASN A 241 -23.35 7.80 10.86
C ASN A 241 -22.21 6.91 10.31
N GLU A 242 -20.98 7.41 10.30
CA GLU A 242 -19.81 6.61 9.93
C GLU A 242 -18.88 6.40 11.14
N PRO A 243 -19.10 5.35 11.95
CA PRO A 243 -18.22 5.05 13.07
C PRO A 243 -16.84 4.54 12.60
N GLU A 244 -15.88 4.48 13.52
CA GLU A 244 -14.56 3.88 13.26
C GLU A 244 -14.72 2.44 12.76
N ARG A 245 -14.00 2.08 11.70
CA ARG A 245 -13.95 0.68 11.23
C ARG A 245 -12.79 -0.03 11.87
N LEU A 246 -13.08 -0.85 12.88
CA LEU A 246 -12.06 -1.61 13.59
C LEU A 246 -11.84 -2.98 12.92
N ASN A 247 -10.61 -3.21 12.47
CA ASN A 247 -10.14 -4.47 11.90
C ASN A 247 -9.39 -5.30 12.96
N LEU A 248 -9.10 -6.57 12.70
CA LEU A 248 -8.33 -7.40 13.63
C LEU A 248 -6.83 -7.21 13.43
N TRP A 249 -6.14 -6.96 14.54
CA TRP A 249 -4.70 -6.80 14.64
C TRP A 249 -4.15 -7.75 15.71
N SER A 250 -2.87 -8.06 15.61
CA SER A 250 -2.19 -8.88 16.60
C SER A 250 -0.79 -8.37 16.91
N ALA A 251 -0.34 -8.60 18.14
CA ALA A 251 1.05 -8.43 18.56
C ALA A 251 1.49 -9.68 19.31
N LEU A 252 2.70 -10.16 19.03
CA LEU A 252 3.30 -11.30 19.74
C LEU A 252 4.19 -10.78 20.86
N ARG A 253 4.04 -11.34 22.06
CA ARG A 253 5.00 -11.19 23.15
C ARG A 253 5.90 -12.40 23.16
N ASP A 254 7.20 -12.19 22.98
CA ASP A 254 8.17 -13.28 23.09
C ASP A 254 8.27 -13.81 24.54
N PRO A 255 8.90 -14.98 24.77
CA PRO A 255 9.12 -15.51 26.12
C PRO A 255 9.96 -14.59 27.04
N GLY A 256 10.81 -13.73 26.46
CA GLY A 256 11.57 -12.71 27.19
C GLY A 256 10.71 -11.54 27.67
N GLY A 257 9.49 -11.42 27.16
CA GLY A 257 8.50 -10.44 27.53
C GLY A 257 8.39 -9.23 26.60
N THR A 258 9.11 -9.21 25.48
CA THR A 258 9.12 -8.11 24.51
C THR A 258 7.95 -8.24 23.53
N TRP A 259 7.22 -7.15 23.33
CA TRP A 259 6.14 -7.10 22.35
C TRP A 259 6.66 -6.71 20.96
N ALA A 260 6.29 -7.49 19.96
CA ALA A 260 6.47 -7.14 18.55
C ALA A 260 5.55 -5.98 18.15
N ALA A 261 5.92 -5.28 17.08
CA ALA A 261 5.06 -4.27 16.47
C ALA A 261 3.72 -4.90 16.04
N PRO A 262 2.59 -4.23 16.28
CA PRO A 262 1.29 -4.70 15.81
C PRO A 262 1.27 -4.94 14.31
N ALA A 263 0.73 -6.08 13.91
CA ALA A 263 0.51 -6.45 12.52
C ALA A 263 -0.97 -6.73 12.27
N LEU A 264 -1.41 -6.46 11.04
CA LEU A 264 -2.77 -6.75 10.61
C LEU A 264 -3.00 -8.26 10.62
N ALA A 265 -4.04 -8.70 11.32
CA ALA A 265 -4.49 -10.09 11.29
C ALA A 265 -5.56 -10.28 10.21
N SER A 266 -6.53 -9.38 10.09
CA SER A 266 -7.63 -9.49 9.12
C SER A 266 -8.18 -8.13 8.74
N VAL A 267 -8.48 -7.94 7.45
CA VAL A 267 -9.22 -6.77 6.93
C VAL A 267 -10.74 -6.84 7.20
N ASN A 268 -11.22 -7.93 7.81
CA ASN A 268 -12.63 -8.08 8.15
C ASN A 268 -13.05 -7.02 9.18
N PHE A 269 -14.16 -6.34 8.90
CA PHE A 269 -14.68 -5.28 9.75
C PHE A 269 -15.33 -5.87 11.00
N ALA A 270 -14.64 -5.80 12.13
CA ALA A 270 -15.01 -6.35 13.44
C ALA A 270 -15.33 -5.21 14.43
N HIS A 271 -16.37 -4.42 14.14
CA HIS A 271 -16.70 -3.16 14.82
C HIS A 271 -16.80 -3.23 16.36
N ASP A 272 -17.79 -3.96 16.88
CA ASP A 272 -18.04 -4.21 18.29
C ASP A 272 -17.66 -5.65 18.67
N GLY A 273 -17.64 -5.99 19.96
CA GLY A 273 -17.29 -7.35 20.41
C GLY A 273 -15.81 -7.75 20.33
N ARG A 274 -15.41 -8.57 21.29
CA ARG A 274 -14.08 -9.16 21.35
C ARG A 274 -14.10 -10.50 20.59
N PRO A 275 -13.01 -10.89 19.91
CA PRO A 275 -12.88 -12.26 19.45
C PRO A 275 -12.94 -13.24 20.64
N SER A 276 -13.30 -14.47 20.36
CA SER A 276 -13.12 -15.62 21.26
C SER A 276 -12.09 -16.55 20.63
N ALA A 277 -11.26 -17.19 21.46
CA ALA A 277 -10.19 -18.05 20.97
C ALA A 277 -10.22 -19.41 21.65
N VAL A 278 -9.92 -20.44 20.88
CA VAL A 278 -9.85 -21.82 21.35
C VAL A 278 -8.57 -22.46 20.80
N PRO A 279 -7.68 -22.98 21.67
CA PRO A 279 -6.56 -23.80 21.22
C PRO A 279 -7.06 -25.12 20.62
N GLU A 280 -6.50 -25.51 19.49
CA GLU A 280 -6.80 -26.75 18.79
C GLU A 280 -5.80 -27.85 19.16
N ALA A 281 -6.18 -29.12 18.94
CA ALA A 281 -5.35 -30.28 19.29
C ALA A 281 -4.00 -30.33 18.55
N ASP A 282 -3.90 -29.67 17.39
CA ASP A 282 -2.68 -29.58 16.57
C ASP A 282 -1.76 -28.41 16.98
N GLY A 283 -2.07 -27.71 18.08
CA GLY A 283 -1.30 -26.58 18.58
C GLY A 283 -1.59 -25.24 17.88
N SER A 284 -2.48 -25.21 16.88
CA SER A 284 -3.00 -23.95 16.35
C SER A 284 -4.07 -23.34 17.26
N ILE A 285 -4.47 -22.11 16.94
CA ILE A 285 -5.52 -21.40 17.68
C ILE A 285 -6.58 -20.93 16.69
N SER A 286 -7.83 -21.27 16.96
CA SER A 286 -8.98 -20.78 16.21
C SER A 286 -9.57 -19.55 16.91
N PHE A 287 -9.73 -18.46 16.16
CA PHE A 287 -10.34 -17.22 16.63
C PHE A 287 -11.69 -17.01 15.96
N PHE A 288 -12.74 -16.92 16.76
CA PHE A 288 -14.10 -16.62 16.33
C PHE A 288 -14.41 -15.17 16.60
N TYR A 289 -14.96 -14.48 15.60
CA TYR A 289 -15.33 -13.07 15.69
C TYR A 289 -16.50 -12.81 14.77
N HIS A 290 -17.26 -11.76 15.05
CA HIS A 290 -18.30 -11.33 14.14
C HIS A 290 -17.76 -10.26 13.17
N THR A 291 -18.31 -10.22 11.97
CA THR A 291 -17.94 -9.21 10.98
C THR A 291 -19.15 -8.82 10.12
N TYR A 292 -19.17 -7.57 9.67
CA TYR A 292 -20.25 -7.07 8.82
C TYR A 292 -19.98 -7.42 7.35
N ARG A 293 -20.95 -8.07 6.71
CA ARG A 293 -20.89 -8.54 5.31
C ARG A 293 -22.20 -8.21 4.59
N GLN A 294 -22.48 -8.89 3.47
CA GLN A 294 -23.60 -8.56 2.57
C GLN A 294 -24.96 -8.65 3.26
N HIS A 295 -25.18 -9.62 4.14
CA HIS A 295 -26.51 -9.91 4.72
C HIS A 295 -26.69 -9.45 6.18
N GLY A 296 -25.68 -8.80 6.77
CA GLY A 296 -25.74 -8.34 8.16
C GLY A 296 -24.45 -8.63 8.92
N TRP A 297 -24.61 -9.06 10.18
CA TRP A 297 -23.51 -9.45 11.06
C TRP A 297 -23.42 -10.97 11.13
N ASP A 298 -22.27 -11.51 10.71
CA ASP A 298 -22.02 -12.94 10.58
C ASP A 298 -20.90 -13.38 11.51
N ILE A 299 -20.86 -14.67 11.87
CA ILE A 299 -19.76 -15.26 12.64
C ILE A 299 -18.74 -15.90 11.71
N TRP A 300 -17.50 -15.47 11.84
CA TRP A 300 -16.36 -15.96 11.07
C TRP A 300 -15.30 -16.54 12.00
N THR A 301 -14.51 -17.45 11.45
CA THR A 301 -13.34 -17.99 12.12
C THR A 301 -12.07 -17.64 11.36
N LYS A 302 -10.95 -17.57 12.08
CA LYS A 302 -9.63 -17.42 11.53
C LYS A 302 -8.63 -18.18 12.37
N ARG A 303 -7.72 -18.89 11.72
CA ARG A 303 -6.77 -19.78 12.38
C ARG A 303 -5.37 -19.18 12.42
N TYR A 304 -4.70 -19.28 13.54
CA TYR A 304 -3.29 -18.95 13.72
C TYR A 304 -2.49 -20.23 13.89
N ALA A 305 -1.59 -20.53 12.95
CA ALA A 305 -0.82 -21.77 12.93
C ALA A 305 0.59 -21.51 12.42
N GLY A 306 1.60 -22.08 13.09
CA GLY A 306 3.01 -21.94 12.68
C GLY A 306 3.50 -20.48 12.65
N GLY A 307 2.96 -19.60 13.50
CA GLY A 307 3.33 -18.18 13.53
C GLY A 307 2.63 -17.32 12.47
N VAL A 308 1.70 -17.87 11.69
CA VAL A 308 1.06 -17.17 10.57
C VAL A 308 -0.47 -17.27 10.66
N TRP A 309 -1.13 -16.19 10.25
CA TRP A 309 -2.57 -16.10 10.11
C TRP A 309 -3.04 -16.76 8.80
N GLN A 310 -3.94 -17.73 8.91
CA GLN A 310 -4.61 -18.37 7.77
C GLN A 310 -5.78 -17.51 7.26
N PRO A 311 -6.30 -17.75 6.04
CA PRO A 311 -7.52 -17.09 5.55
C PRO A 311 -8.70 -17.23 6.51
N SER A 312 -9.61 -16.26 6.46
CA SER A 312 -10.84 -16.28 7.27
C SER A 312 -11.89 -17.14 6.60
N GLU A 313 -12.68 -17.89 7.39
CA GLU A 313 -13.72 -18.79 6.90
C GLU A 313 -15.07 -18.47 7.59
N PRO A 314 -16.21 -18.60 6.88
CA PRO A 314 -17.52 -18.40 7.48
C PRO A 314 -17.86 -19.57 8.42
N VAL A 315 -18.55 -19.27 9.53
CA VAL A 315 -19.12 -20.27 10.44
C VAL A 315 -20.65 -20.15 10.47
N VAL A 316 -21.15 -18.93 10.59
CA VAL A 316 -22.57 -18.58 10.47
C VAL A 316 -22.64 -17.47 9.43
N ASP A 317 -23.26 -17.76 8.28
CA ASP A 317 -23.45 -16.85 7.15
C ASP A 317 -24.90 -16.96 6.71
N GLN A 318 -25.74 -16.14 7.33
CA GLN A 318 -27.20 -16.17 7.15
C GLN A 318 -27.78 -14.77 7.39
N PRO A 319 -28.98 -14.46 6.86
CA PRO A 319 -29.64 -13.20 7.16
C PRO A 319 -29.88 -13.03 8.66
N GLY A 320 -29.47 -11.89 9.23
CA GLY A 320 -29.67 -11.60 10.64
C GLY A 320 -28.54 -10.76 11.27
N ILE A 321 -28.57 -10.70 12.60
CA ILE A 321 -27.53 -10.07 13.41
C ILE A 321 -26.97 -11.11 14.39
N ASP A 322 -25.86 -11.73 14.02
CA ASP A 322 -25.11 -12.66 14.85
C ASP A 322 -23.83 -11.98 15.39
N LYS A 323 -23.71 -11.87 16.72
CA LYS A 323 -22.63 -11.13 17.38
C LYS A 323 -22.11 -11.82 18.65
N HIS A 324 -20.99 -11.31 19.17
CA HIS A 324 -20.41 -11.72 20.45
C HIS A 324 -20.20 -13.25 20.55
N PRO A 325 -19.42 -13.85 19.63
CA PRO A 325 -19.13 -15.27 19.70
C PRO A 325 -18.34 -15.60 20.98
N SER A 326 -18.67 -16.72 21.59
CA SER A 326 -17.97 -17.26 22.74
C SER A 326 -17.80 -18.76 22.57
N ALA A 327 -16.55 -19.21 22.53
CA ALA A 327 -16.21 -20.57 22.23
C ALA A 327 -15.41 -21.22 23.37
N ALA A 328 -15.64 -22.52 23.56
CA ALA A 328 -14.94 -23.34 24.54
C ALA A 328 -14.77 -24.78 24.04
N MET A 329 -13.63 -25.40 24.31
CA MET A 329 -13.36 -26.79 23.96
C MET A 329 -13.61 -27.70 25.18
N VAL A 330 -14.48 -28.69 25.03
CA VAL A 330 -14.75 -29.70 26.06
C VAL A 330 -14.42 -31.07 25.50
N GLY A 331 -13.35 -31.70 26.00
CA GLY A 331 -12.81 -32.90 25.38
C GLY A 331 -12.41 -32.61 23.93
N THR A 332 -13.06 -33.27 22.97
CA THR A 332 -12.85 -33.07 21.52
C THR A 332 -13.96 -32.26 20.85
N THR A 333 -14.94 -31.78 21.62
CA THR A 333 -16.09 -31.05 21.12
C THR A 333 -15.94 -29.57 21.39
N LEU A 334 -15.85 -28.78 20.32
CA LEU A 334 -15.86 -27.33 20.41
C LEU A 334 -17.31 -26.85 20.47
N TRP A 335 -17.63 -26.05 21.48
CA TRP A 335 -18.89 -25.36 21.61
C TRP A 335 -18.70 -23.91 21.20
N LEU A 336 -19.60 -23.40 20.35
CA LEU A 336 -19.65 -22.00 19.95
C LEU A 336 -21.03 -21.46 20.28
N PHE A 337 -21.08 -20.41 21.09
CA PHE A 337 -22.29 -19.64 21.39
C PHE A 337 -22.18 -18.26 20.79
N TRP A 338 -23.29 -17.66 20.40
CA TRP A 338 -23.36 -16.27 19.96
C TRP A 338 -24.73 -15.71 20.27
N GLN A 339 -24.86 -14.38 20.32
CA GLN A 339 -26.17 -13.76 20.36
C GLN A 339 -26.70 -13.55 18.94
N SER A 340 -27.97 -13.84 18.73
CA SER A 340 -28.65 -13.76 17.45
C SER A 340 -29.89 -12.86 17.57
N TYR A 341 -30.12 -12.03 16.57
CA TYR A 341 -31.33 -11.23 16.43
C TYR A 341 -31.77 -11.23 14.96
N ASP A 342 -33.03 -11.58 14.72
CA ASP A 342 -33.64 -11.53 13.40
C ASP A 342 -34.49 -10.24 13.26
N PRO A 343 -34.03 -9.24 12.49
CA PRO A 343 -34.80 -8.03 12.25
C PRO A 343 -36.01 -8.25 11.33
N ALA A 344 -36.04 -9.33 10.55
CA ALA A 344 -37.12 -9.66 9.63
C ALA A 344 -38.29 -10.39 10.32
N ALA A 345 -38.06 -10.94 11.52
CA ALA A 345 -39.12 -11.54 12.32
C ALA A 345 -40.27 -10.56 12.62
N GLU A 346 -41.46 -11.10 12.89
CA GLU A 346 -42.62 -10.32 13.33
C GLU A 346 -42.28 -9.48 14.58
N PRO A 347 -42.82 -8.26 14.74
CA PRO A 347 -42.49 -7.38 15.87
C PRO A 347 -42.65 -8.03 17.24
N ALA A 348 -43.63 -8.93 17.39
CA ALA A 348 -43.84 -9.69 18.60
C ALA A 348 -42.70 -10.70 18.88
N ASP A 349 -42.01 -11.20 17.84
CA ASP A 349 -40.97 -12.23 17.93
C ASP A 349 -39.54 -11.69 17.95
N ARG A 350 -39.36 -10.42 17.59
CA ARG A 350 -38.08 -9.69 17.62
C ARG A 350 -37.51 -9.59 19.03
N ARG A 351 -36.51 -10.42 19.33
CA ARG A 351 -35.81 -10.44 20.62
C ARG A 351 -34.42 -11.00 20.46
N TRP A 352 -33.49 -10.59 21.33
CA TRP A 352 -32.17 -11.22 21.40
C TRP A 352 -32.30 -12.64 21.93
N ARG A 353 -31.61 -13.58 21.27
CA ARG A 353 -31.49 -14.97 21.70
C ARG A 353 -30.03 -15.36 21.76
N ILE A 354 -29.72 -16.43 22.48
CA ILE A 354 -28.42 -17.09 22.36
C ILE A 354 -28.62 -18.29 21.45
N SER A 355 -27.80 -18.37 20.41
CA SER A 355 -27.71 -19.52 19.52
C SER A 355 -26.39 -20.24 19.77
N PHE A 356 -26.35 -21.53 19.48
CA PHE A 356 -25.15 -22.33 19.63
C PHE A 356 -25.02 -23.39 18.54
N ALA A 357 -23.78 -23.78 18.28
CA ALA A 357 -23.43 -24.92 17.44
C ALA A 357 -22.23 -25.63 18.07
N THR A 358 -22.10 -26.92 17.75
CA THR A 358 -20.99 -27.75 18.22
C THR A 358 -20.19 -28.25 17.04
N ARG A 359 -18.87 -28.42 17.22
CA ARG A 359 -17.99 -28.99 16.21
C ARG A 359 -17.26 -30.19 16.79
N THR A 360 -17.37 -31.33 16.11
CA THR A 360 -16.57 -32.53 16.40
C THR A 360 -15.74 -32.86 15.15
N GLY A 361 -14.42 -32.91 15.31
CA GLY A 361 -13.52 -32.94 14.16
C GLY A 361 -13.66 -31.66 13.32
N ARG A 362 -14.06 -31.80 12.05
CA ARG A 362 -14.26 -30.67 11.12
C ARG A 362 -15.72 -30.33 10.86
N THR A 363 -16.67 -31.08 11.41
CA THR A 363 -18.09 -30.95 11.08
C THR A 363 -18.82 -30.16 12.16
N TRP A 364 -19.52 -29.11 11.75
CA TRP A 364 -20.41 -28.33 12.60
C TRP A 364 -21.81 -28.95 12.65
N SER A 365 -22.45 -28.93 13.81
CA SER A 365 -23.88 -29.16 13.94
C SER A 365 -24.67 -27.99 13.35
N ALA A 366 -25.93 -28.22 13.01
CA ALA A 366 -26.84 -27.12 12.72
C ALA A 366 -26.97 -26.18 13.94
N PRO A 367 -27.05 -24.86 13.74
CA PRO A 367 -27.34 -23.91 14.81
C PRO A 367 -28.66 -24.22 15.52
N ALA A 368 -28.66 -24.08 16.84
CA ALA A 368 -29.84 -24.23 17.68
C ALA A 368 -29.96 -23.08 18.69
N THR A 369 -31.18 -22.77 19.12
CA THR A 369 -31.41 -21.77 20.18
C THR A 369 -31.14 -22.38 21.56
N PHE A 370 -30.42 -21.64 22.41
CA PHE A 370 -30.14 -22.01 23.79
C PHE A 370 -31.26 -21.59 24.74
N GLY A 371 -31.80 -22.57 25.47
CA GLY A 371 -32.89 -22.41 26.44
C GLY A 371 -34.23 -22.07 25.79
N ASP A 372 -35.16 -21.52 26.58
CA ASP A 372 -36.47 -21.07 26.10
C ASP A 372 -36.35 -19.96 25.03
N PRO A 373 -36.90 -20.16 23.81
CA PRO A 373 -36.83 -19.17 22.73
C PRO A 373 -37.67 -17.92 22.96
N ALA A 374 -38.63 -17.94 23.89
CA ALA A 374 -39.45 -16.78 24.24
C ALA A 374 -38.72 -15.81 25.19
N THR A 375 -37.73 -16.29 25.92
CA THR A 375 -36.96 -15.46 26.87
C THR A 375 -35.83 -14.71 26.17
N GLU A 376 -35.72 -13.40 26.42
CA GLU A 376 -34.65 -12.58 25.83
C GLU A 376 -33.30 -12.84 26.52
N ARG A 377 -32.27 -13.18 25.73
CA ARG A 377 -30.92 -13.51 26.20
C ARG A 377 -29.83 -12.91 25.31
N ARG A 378 -28.73 -12.45 25.90
CA ARG A 378 -27.60 -11.85 25.18
C ARG A 378 -26.26 -12.02 25.89
N MET A 379 -25.17 -11.62 25.23
CA MET A 379 -23.81 -11.61 25.77
C MET A 379 -23.36 -12.96 26.37
N PRO A 380 -23.35 -14.05 25.57
CA PRO A 380 -22.85 -15.34 26.06
C PRO A 380 -21.36 -15.26 26.38
N ALA A 381 -20.95 -15.85 27.50
CA ALA A 381 -19.55 -16.04 27.87
C ALA A 381 -19.35 -17.48 28.36
N ALA A 382 -18.59 -18.26 27.60
CA ALA A 382 -18.36 -19.68 27.82
C ALA A 382 -16.90 -19.97 28.18
N VAL A 383 -16.68 -20.94 29.06
CA VAL A 383 -15.35 -21.47 29.37
C VAL A 383 -15.44 -22.94 29.78
N ALA A 384 -14.45 -23.73 29.39
CA ALA A 384 -14.33 -25.12 29.84
C ALA A 384 -13.58 -25.18 31.19
N ASP A 385 -14.00 -26.09 32.06
CA ASP A 385 -13.28 -26.42 33.29
C ASP A 385 -12.45 -27.69 33.16
N ASN A 386 -11.57 -27.92 34.15
CA ASN A 386 -10.70 -29.09 34.21
C ASN A 386 -11.39 -30.39 34.65
N ALA A 387 -12.69 -30.35 34.94
CA ALA A 387 -13.51 -31.51 35.29
C ALA A 387 -14.41 -31.95 34.10
N GLY A 388 -14.06 -31.54 32.88
CA GLY A 388 -14.78 -31.88 31.66
C GLY A 388 -16.12 -31.16 31.51
N GLY A 389 -16.36 -30.10 32.29
CA GLY A 389 -17.56 -29.29 32.21
C GLY A 389 -17.38 -28.02 31.38
N LEU A 390 -18.52 -27.46 30.99
CA LEU A 390 -18.65 -26.19 30.29
C LEU A 390 -19.49 -25.25 31.14
N TRP A 391 -18.93 -24.09 31.45
CA TRP A 391 -19.68 -23.00 32.05
C TRP A 391 -20.19 -22.07 30.97
N LEU A 392 -21.44 -21.64 31.11
CA LEU A 392 -22.03 -20.59 30.28
C LEU A 392 -22.64 -19.53 31.20
N PHE A 393 -22.29 -18.28 30.91
CA PHE A 393 -22.84 -17.07 31.53
C PHE A 393 -23.57 -16.26 30.46
N TRP A 394 -24.68 -15.63 30.82
CA TRP A 394 -25.44 -14.76 29.91
C TRP A 394 -26.27 -13.73 30.65
N LEU A 395 -26.64 -12.66 29.96
CA LEU A 395 -27.66 -11.73 30.45
C LEU A 395 -29.04 -12.24 30.00
N GLU A 396 -29.98 -12.32 30.94
CA GLU A 396 -31.37 -12.71 30.72
C GLU A 396 -32.29 -11.59 31.18
N SER A 397 -33.30 -11.26 30.38
CA SER A 397 -34.31 -10.26 30.74
C SER A 397 -35.39 -10.91 31.61
N VAL A 398 -35.44 -10.52 32.89
CA VAL A 398 -36.41 -11.02 33.87
C VAL A 398 -37.23 -9.83 34.37
N ALA A 399 -38.54 -9.82 34.07
CA ALA A 399 -39.45 -8.71 34.40
C ALA A 399 -38.92 -7.32 33.99
N GLY A 400 -38.31 -7.23 32.79
CA GLY A 400 -37.76 -6.00 32.24
C GLY A 400 -36.37 -5.59 32.79
N THR A 401 -35.77 -6.41 33.67
CA THR A 401 -34.42 -6.17 34.21
C THR A 401 -33.45 -7.23 33.72
N TRP A 402 -32.28 -6.81 33.24
CA TRP A 402 -31.21 -7.73 32.83
C TRP A 402 -30.49 -8.28 34.06
N ARG A 403 -30.48 -9.62 34.19
CA ARG A 403 -29.76 -10.32 35.25
C ARG A 403 -28.72 -11.25 34.64
N LEU A 404 -27.53 -11.30 35.25
CA LEU A 404 -26.53 -12.28 34.84
C LEU A 404 -26.91 -13.66 35.39
N ARG A 405 -27.12 -14.59 34.48
CA ARG A 405 -27.45 -15.99 34.73
C ARG A 405 -26.25 -16.86 34.38
N TYR A 406 -26.16 -18.02 35.03
CA TYR A 406 -25.13 -19.00 34.73
C TYR A 406 -25.59 -20.43 34.98
N ASN A 407 -24.98 -21.35 34.25
CA ASN A 407 -25.17 -22.79 34.44
C ASN A 407 -23.90 -23.53 34.02
N ARG A 408 -23.76 -24.77 34.48
CA ARG A 408 -22.67 -25.68 34.11
C ARG A 408 -23.25 -26.89 33.40
N HIS A 409 -22.70 -27.21 32.25
CA HIS A 409 -22.94 -28.46 31.53
C HIS A 409 -21.84 -29.46 31.91
N ASN A 410 -22.21 -30.66 32.36
CA ASN A 410 -21.26 -31.67 32.85
C ASN A 410 -20.69 -32.58 31.74
N GLY A 411 -20.89 -32.22 30.48
CA GLY A 411 -20.55 -33.02 29.30
C GLY A 411 -21.72 -33.83 28.76
N THR A 412 -22.76 -34.08 29.56
CA THR A 412 -24.00 -34.75 29.12
C THR A 412 -25.23 -33.87 29.27
N ASN A 413 -25.39 -33.21 30.41
CA ASN A 413 -26.56 -32.40 30.75
C ASN A 413 -26.16 -31.08 31.42
N TRP A 414 -27.04 -30.08 31.29
CA TRP A 414 -27.01 -28.89 32.14
C TRP A 414 -27.40 -29.28 33.57
N GLN A 415 -26.62 -28.82 34.55
CA GLN A 415 -26.75 -29.28 35.94
C GLN A 415 -27.90 -28.61 36.70
N LEU A 416 -28.30 -27.40 36.31
CA LEU A 416 -29.44 -26.70 36.90
C LEU A 416 -30.62 -26.67 35.92
N THR A 417 -31.80 -27.08 36.36
CA THR A 417 -33.06 -26.91 35.60
C THR A 417 -33.47 -25.44 35.55
N ASP A 418 -33.34 -24.72 36.66
CA ASP A 418 -33.42 -23.25 36.72
C ASP A 418 -32.00 -22.69 36.89
N PRO A 419 -31.45 -22.00 35.87
CA PRO A 419 -30.13 -21.39 35.95
C PRO A 419 -29.94 -20.52 37.19
N ALA A 420 -28.72 -20.46 37.72
CA ALA A 420 -28.43 -19.61 38.87
C ALA A 420 -28.30 -18.14 38.44
N THR A 421 -28.65 -17.21 39.34
CA THR A 421 -28.39 -15.76 39.16
C THR A 421 -27.11 -15.37 39.89
N LEU A 422 -26.30 -14.49 39.30
CA LEU A 422 -25.17 -13.89 39.99
C LEU A 422 -25.67 -13.15 41.25
N PRO A 423 -25.19 -13.50 42.45
CA PRO A 423 -25.73 -12.91 43.69
C PRO A 423 -25.43 -11.42 43.77
N ALA A 424 -26.27 -10.70 44.51
CA ALA A 424 -26.03 -9.30 44.87
C ALA A 424 -24.70 -9.14 45.63
N ASP A 425 -24.17 -7.92 45.66
CA ASP A 425 -22.96 -7.56 46.40
C ASP A 425 -23.34 -6.57 47.50
N GLY A 426 -23.35 -7.03 48.76
CA GLY A 426 -23.86 -6.23 49.88
C GLY A 426 -25.32 -5.77 49.70
N GLY A 427 -26.14 -6.56 49.00
CA GLY A 427 -27.54 -6.23 48.66
C GLY A 427 -27.72 -5.34 47.43
N GLN A 428 -26.63 -4.90 46.79
CA GLN A 428 -26.67 -4.11 45.56
C GLN A 428 -26.56 -4.97 44.30
N ASP A 429 -27.20 -4.53 43.21
CA ASP A 429 -27.06 -5.17 41.90
C ASP A 429 -25.58 -5.13 41.45
N PRO A 430 -24.99 -6.27 41.03
CA PRO A 430 -23.64 -6.30 40.48
C PRO A 430 -23.41 -5.37 39.27
N ARG A 431 -24.49 -4.99 38.57
CA ARG A 431 -24.50 -4.17 37.34
C ARG A 431 -23.56 -4.73 36.29
N VAL A 432 -23.91 -5.90 35.75
CA VAL A 432 -23.20 -6.50 34.62
C VAL A 432 -23.77 -5.93 33.34
N GLU A 433 -23.19 -4.82 32.89
CA GLU A 433 -23.72 -4.05 31.75
C GLU A 433 -23.13 -4.50 30.41
N ASP A 434 -21.81 -4.68 30.33
CA ASP A 434 -21.12 -5.00 29.07
C ASP A 434 -19.74 -5.65 29.31
N ASP A 435 -19.13 -6.11 28.22
CA ASP A 435 -17.77 -6.65 28.15
C ASP A 435 -17.49 -7.84 29.09
N LEU A 436 -18.49 -8.69 29.29
CA LEU A 436 -18.37 -9.89 30.11
C LEU A 436 -17.23 -10.77 29.61
N PHE A 437 -16.37 -11.20 30.53
CA PHE A 437 -15.31 -12.14 30.28
C PHE A 437 -15.19 -13.11 31.44
N VAL A 438 -15.05 -14.38 31.12
CA VAL A 438 -14.87 -15.44 32.09
C VAL A 438 -13.51 -16.09 31.88
N LEU A 439 -12.78 -16.26 32.99
CA LEU A 439 -11.54 -17.02 33.04
C LEU A 439 -11.74 -18.22 33.96
N PHE A 440 -11.37 -19.40 33.47
CA PHE A 440 -11.17 -20.57 34.30
C PHE A 440 -9.70 -20.66 34.72
N HIS A 441 -9.43 -20.66 36.03
CA HIS A 441 -8.08 -20.77 36.55
C HIS A 441 -7.67 -22.26 36.65
N PRO A 442 -6.66 -22.72 35.89
CA PRO A 442 -6.40 -24.16 35.74
C PRO A 442 -5.90 -24.84 37.02
N THR A 443 -5.18 -24.09 37.88
CA THR A 443 -4.46 -24.66 39.03
C THR A 443 -4.96 -24.18 40.41
N ASN A 444 -5.84 -23.17 40.49
CA ASN A 444 -6.15 -22.55 41.79
C ASN A 444 -7.35 -23.25 42.45
N ALA A 445 -7.02 -24.06 43.47
CA ALA A 445 -7.87 -24.65 44.52
C ALA A 445 -9.26 -24.03 44.72
N SER A 446 -9.20 -22.76 45.08
CA SER A 446 -10.20 -22.02 45.85
C SER A 446 -10.70 -20.79 45.10
N GLN A 447 -10.25 -20.59 43.87
CA GLN A 447 -10.56 -19.45 43.01
C GLN A 447 -10.63 -19.91 41.56
N ARG A 448 -11.59 -20.81 41.28
CA ARG A 448 -11.71 -21.55 40.03
C ARG A 448 -12.17 -20.69 38.87
N LEU A 449 -13.19 -19.86 39.10
CA LEU A 449 -13.83 -19.08 38.05
C LEU A 449 -13.75 -17.60 38.39
N TRP A 450 -13.28 -16.84 37.41
CA TRP A 450 -13.09 -15.41 37.51
C TRP A 450 -13.99 -14.73 36.48
N LEU A 451 -14.87 -13.88 36.98
CA LEU A 451 -15.77 -13.11 36.15
C LEU A 451 -15.29 -11.66 36.14
N PHE A 452 -14.98 -11.14 34.95
CA PHE A 452 -14.63 -9.75 34.72
C PHE A 452 -15.70 -9.10 33.85
N TRP A 453 -16.02 -7.83 34.10
CA TRP A 453 -16.93 -7.06 33.26
C TRP A 453 -16.66 -5.57 33.41
N SER A 454 -17.30 -4.78 32.54
CA SER A 454 -17.25 -3.33 32.61
C SER A 454 -18.59 -2.79 33.10
N ARG A 455 -18.57 -1.82 34.01
CA ARG A 455 -19.77 -1.11 34.47
C ARG A 455 -19.50 0.37 34.66
N HIS A 456 -20.54 1.18 34.58
CA HIS A 456 -20.42 2.59 34.96
C HIS A 456 -20.29 2.75 36.48
N ALA A 457 -19.26 3.48 36.89
CA ALA A 457 -19.04 3.89 38.28
C ALA A 457 -18.74 5.40 38.34
N PRO A 458 -18.98 6.07 39.48
CA PRO A 458 -18.55 7.44 39.68
C PRO A 458 -17.07 7.63 39.34
N GLY A 459 -16.74 8.68 38.58
CA GLY A 459 -15.37 8.95 38.17
C GLY A 459 -15.24 10.22 37.34
N GLY A 460 -14.11 10.91 37.46
CA GLY A 460 -13.93 12.23 36.88
C GLY A 460 -14.65 13.33 37.68
N PRO A 461 -15.11 14.42 37.02
CA PRO A 461 -15.85 15.48 37.68
C PRO A 461 -17.13 14.98 38.38
N THR A 462 -17.52 15.65 39.47
CA THR A 462 -18.72 15.33 40.24
C THR A 462 -19.96 15.18 39.36
N GLY A 463 -20.74 14.11 39.57
CA GLY A 463 -21.94 13.80 38.78
C GLY A 463 -21.68 13.04 37.49
N GLN A 464 -20.43 12.84 37.09
CA GLN A 464 -20.09 12.01 35.93
C GLN A 464 -19.79 10.57 36.33
N THR A 465 -20.00 9.67 35.37
CA THR A 465 -19.57 8.28 35.47
C THR A 465 -18.51 7.96 34.43
N ARG A 466 -17.69 6.95 34.73
CA ARG A 466 -16.73 6.36 33.81
C ARG A 466 -16.94 4.86 33.78
N TRP A 467 -16.53 4.26 32.67
CA TRP A 467 -16.47 2.81 32.57
C TRP A 467 -15.33 2.31 33.45
N ARG A 468 -15.61 1.29 34.26
CA ARG A 468 -14.64 0.63 35.12
C ARG A 468 -14.70 -0.87 34.94
N VAL A 469 -13.52 -1.46 34.91
CA VAL A 469 -13.36 -2.91 35.01
C VAL A 469 -13.52 -3.32 36.47
N VAL A 470 -14.40 -4.29 36.69
CA VAL A 470 -14.60 -4.95 37.98
C VAL A 470 -14.56 -6.46 37.80
N PHE A 471 -14.35 -7.18 38.90
CA PHE A 471 -14.30 -8.62 38.88
C PHE A 471 -14.83 -9.25 40.17
N ARG A 472 -15.20 -10.52 40.07
CA ARG A 472 -15.65 -11.37 41.18
C ARG A 472 -15.18 -12.80 40.93
N VAL A 473 -14.98 -13.56 42.00
CA VAL A 473 -14.43 -14.92 41.94
C VAL A 473 -15.43 -15.91 42.54
N LYS A 474 -15.61 -17.05 41.88
CA LYS A 474 -16.32 -18.21 42.42
C LYS A 474 -15.30 -19.28 42.85
N GLN A 475 -15.48 -19.82 44.06
CA GLN A 475 -14.47 -20.70 44.66
C GLN A 475 -14.47 -22.12 44.06
N GLY A 476 -15.65 -22.74 43.93
CA GLY A 476 -15.82 -24.13 43.51
C GLY A 476 -16.50 -24.30 42.14
N LEU A 477 -16.68 -25.57 41.75
CA LEU A 477 -17.31 -25.96 40.48
C LEU A 477 -18.78 -26.36 40.60
N ASP A 478 -19.33 -26.38 41.81
CA ASP A 478 -20.73 -26.70 42.01
C ASP A 478 -21.58 -25.46 41.69
N PRO A 479 -22.43 -25.48 40.64
CA PRO A 479 -23.27 -24.33 40.29
C PRO A 479 -24.40 -24.09 41.31
N THR A 480 -24.72 -25.05 42.18
CA THR A 480 -25.76 -24.91 43.22
C THR A 480 -25.28 -24.12 44.44
N VAL A 481 -23.97 -24.07 44.66
CA VAL A 481 -23.36 -23.39 45.80
C VAL A 481 -23.07 -21.93 45.46
N SER A 482 -23.53 -21.02 46.33
CA SER A 482 -23.27 -19.57 46.19
C SER A 482 -22.02 -19.13 46.96
N ASP A 483 -20.85 -19.50 46.45
CA ASP A 483 -19.51 -19.25 47.00
C ASP A 483 -18.76 -18.12 46.25
N TRP A 484 -19.45 -17.00 46.01
CA TRP A 484 -18.91 -15.86 45.29
C TRP A 484 -18.26 -14.81 46.21
N SER A 485 -17.04 -14.35 45.89
CA SER A 485 -16.30 -13.29 46.63
C SER A 485 -17.04 -11.94 46.66
N ALA A 486 -16.62 -10.91 47.40
CA ALA A 486 -17.09 -9.54 47.12
C ALA A 486 -16.67 -9.06 45.71
N ILE A 487 -17.38 -8.08 45.14
CA ILE A 487 -16.94 -7.43 43.89
C ILE A 487 -15.71 -6.55 44.17
N ARG A 488 -14.71 -6.64 43.30
CA ARG A 488 -13.48 -5.87 43.38
C ARG A 488 -13.30 -5.05 42.11
N ALA A 489 -12.68 -3.89 42.23
CA ALA A 489 -12.42 -3.00 41.10
C ALA A 489 -10.94 -3.04 40.70
N LEU A 490 -10.68 -2.82 39.41
CA LEU A 490 -9.35 -2.44 38.95
C LEU A 490 -9.00 -1.05 39.54
N PRO A 491 -7.83 -0.88 40.17
CA PRO A 491 -7.42 0.40 40.74
C PRO A 491 -7.33 1.49 39.66
N THR A 492 -7.77 2.69 40.02
CA THR A 492 -7.61 3.89 39.18
C THR A 492 -6.36 4.66 39.58
N THR A 493 -5.69 5.26 38.61
CA THR A 493 -4.60 6.19 38.82
C THR A 493 -5.10 7.64 38.72
N GLY A 494 -4.49 8.55 39.48
CA GLY A 494 -4.85 9.98 39.49
C GLY A 494 -6.33 10.23 39.78
N ALA A 495 -6.92 11.21 39.08
CA ALA A 495 -8.33 11.59 39.26
C ALA A 495 -9.34 10.62 38.61
N GLY A 496 -8.89 9.54 37.96
CA GLY A 496 -9.78 8.58 37.29
C GLY A 496 -10.64 9.20 36.19
N GLY A 497 -10.15 10.21 35.46
CA GLY A 497 -10.91 10.89 34.41
C GLY A 497 -11.15 10.08 33.13
N TYR A 498 -10.55 8.89 33.02
CA TYR A 498 -10.54 8.02 31.83
C TYR A 498 -11.49 6.81 31.98
N HIS A 499 -11.69 6.08 30.88
CA HIS A 499 -12.52 4.87 30.81
C HIS A 499 -11.65 3.61 30.78
N ASP A 500 -12.07 2.56 31.48
CA ASP A 500 -11.49 1.20 31.39
C ASP A 500 -12.58 0.21 30.97
N ARG A 501 -12.33 -0.57 29.92
CA ARG A 501 -13.30 -1.48 29.31
C ARG A 501 -12.66 -2.76 28.78
N GLN A 502 -13.49 -3.72 28.39
CA GLN A 502 -13.09 -4.91 27.63
C GLN A 502 -11.99 -5.74 28.31
N PRO A 503 -12.21 -6.20 29.56
CA PRO A 503 -11.23 -6.96 30.32
C PRO A 503 -11.04 -8.38 29.77
N ALA A 504 -9.83 -8.76 29.38
CA ALA A 504 -9.41 -10.13 29.05
C ALA A 504 -8.32 -10.59 29.99
N ALA A 505 -8.57 -11.65 30.74
CA ALA A 505 -7.61 -12.21 31.68
C ALA A 505 -6.96 -13.48 31.12
N LEU A 506 -5.66 -13.63 31.37
CA LEU A 506 -4.85 -14.80 31.03
C LEU A 506 -4.11 -15.26 32.30
N PRO A 507 -4.17 -16.55 32.67
CA PRO A 507 -3.38 -17.06 33.78
C PRO A 507 -1.91 -17.12 33.37
N THR A 508 -1.03 -16.66 34.25
CA THR A 508 0.41 -16.76 34.10
C THR A 508 0.90 -18.17 34.46
N ALA A 509 2.11 -18.52 34.04
CA ALA A 509 2.74 -19.79 34.44
C ALA A 509 2.91 -19.92 35.97
N GLY A 510 3.06 -18.81 36.69
CA GLY A 510 3.15 -18.78 38.15
C GLY A 510 1.82 -18.91 38.88
N GLY A 511 0.69 -18.96 38.16
CA GLY A 511 -0.65 -19.00 38.75
C GLY A 511 -1.21 -17.64 39.18
N ASP A 512 -0.53 -16.54 38.87
CA ASP A 512 -1.10 -15.20 38.95
C ASP A 512 -1.96 -14.89 37.72
N VAL A 513 -2.76 -13.81 37.77
CA VAL A 513 -3.65 -13.42 36.66
C VAL A 513 -3.11 -12.16 35.99
N GLU A 514 -2.91 -12.23 34.68
CA GLU A 514 -2.57 -11.08 33.85
C GLU A 514 -3.84 -10.55 33.17
N LEU A 515 -4.21 -9.30 33.46
CA LEU A 515 -5.39 -8.65 32.92
C LEU A 515 -5.00 -7.69 31.79
N PHE A 516 -5.57 -7.89 30.62
CA PHE A 516 -5.55 -6.97 29.49
C PHE A 516 -6.87 -6.21 29.42
N TYR A 517 -6.83 -4.92 29.12
CA TYR A 517 -8.04 -4.11 29.02
C TYR A 517 -7.82 -2.89 28.12
N SER A 518 -8.89 -2.38 27.52
CA SER A 518 -8.88 -1.13 26.78
C SER A 518 -9.00 0.05 27.74
N SER A 519 -8.15 1.06 27.65
CA SER A 519 -8.24 2.26 28.47
C SER A 519 -8.01 3.54 27.67
N THR A 520 -8.67 4.63 28.05
CA THR A 520 -8.46 5.97 27.47
C THR A 520 -7.42 6.80 28.22
N GLN A 521 -6.74 6.24 29.24
CA GLN A 521 -5.80 6.99 30.08
C GLN A 521 -4.59 7.57 29.32
N ALA A 522 -4.32 7.12 28.09
CA ALA A 522 -3.23 7.59 27.24
C ALA A 522 -3.70 8.52 26.09
N GLY A 523 -4.85 9.19 26.22
CA GLY A 523 -5.35 10.13 25.20
C GLY A 523 -6.10 9.46 24.03
N GLY A 524 -6.70 8.31 24.28
CA GLY A 524 -7.36 7.52 23.25
C GLY A 524 -7.39 6.06 23.65
N TRP A 525 -8.21 5.26 22.97
CA TRP A 525 -8.33 3.85 23.31
C TRP A 525 -7.03 3.10 23.02
N CYS A 526 -6.35 2.67 24.08
CA CYS A 526 -5.14 1.87 24.03
C CYS A 526 -5.33 0.56 24.80
N VAL A 527 -4.49 -0.44 24.53
CA VAL A 527 -4.49 -1.68 25.31
C VAL A 527 -3.47 -1.57 26.43
N PHE A 528 -3.94 -1.83 27.65
CA PHE A 528 -3.14 -1.94 28.86
C PHE A 528 -3.11 -3.37 29.38
N ARG A 529 -2.06 -3.64 30.14
CA ARG A 529 -1.81 -4.89 30.86
C ARG A 529 -1.58 -4.54 32.33
N ASN A 530 -2.16 -5.31 33.25
CA ASN A 530 -1.81 -5.24 34.66
C ASN A 530 -1.77 -6.66 35.27
N LEU A 531 -0.80 -6.92 36.14
CA LEU A 531 -0.65 -8.20 36.83
C LEU A 531 -1.38 -8.15 38.17
N LEU A 532 -2.20 -9.16 38.44
CA LEU A 532 -2.82 -9.39 39.74
C LEU A 532 -2.14 -10.56 40.43
N THR A 533 -1.47 -10.27 41.54
CA THR A 533 -0.87 -11.30 42.40
C THR A 533 -1.97 -11.90 43.28
N LEU A 534 -2.22 -13.20 43.13
CA LEU A 534 -3.39 -13.85 43.75
C LEU A 534 -3.22 -14.09 45.25
N SER A 535 -1.98 -14.28 45.73
CA SER A 535 -1.69 -14.53 47.14
C SER A 535 -2.03 -13.33 48.03
N THR A 536 -1.74 -12.12 47.54
CA THR A 536 -1.98 -10.84 48.23
C THR A 536 -3.20 -10.10 47.70
N MET A 537 -3.74 -10.52 46.55
CA MET A 537 -4.82 -9.84 45.83
C MET A 537 -4.49 -8.37 45.51
N THR A 538 -3.23 -8.11 45.14
CA THR A 538 -2.72 -6.77 44.82
C THR A 538 -2.39 -6.64 43.35
N TRP A 539 -2.74 -5.50 42.77
CA TRP A 539 -2.38 -5.15 41.40
C TRP A 539 -0.97 -4.57 41.34
N GLY A 540 -0.24 -4.89 40.26
CA GLY A 540 1.01 -4.24 39.91
C GLY A 540 0.81 -2.91 39.21
N THR A 541 1.89 -2.44 38.57
CA THR A 541 1.86 -1.24 37.73
C THR A 541 1.26 -1.55 36.36
N ALA A 542 0.23 -0.80 35.97
CA ALA A 542 -0.35 -0.90 34.64
C ALA A 542 0.66 -0.49 33.56
N GLN A 543 0.77 -1.29 32.50
CA GLN A 543 1.67 -1.06 31.37
C GLN A 543 0.89 -0.94 30.08
N GLN A 544 1.19 0.07 29.27
CA GLN A 544 0.63 0.20 27.93
C GLN A 544 1.34 -0.78 27.00
N VAL A 545 0.60 -1.72 26.40
CA VAL A 545 1.16 -2.75 25.50
C VAL A 545 0.86 -2.48 24.04
N ALA A 546 -0.23 -1.78 23.74
CA ALA A 546 -0.54 -1.34 22.38
C ALA A 546 -1.11 0.09 22.41
N GLY A 547 -0.27 1.06 22.04
CA GLY A 547 -0.60 2.49 22.01
C GLY A 547 -0.51 3.14 20.62
N GLY A 548 -0.31 4.45 20.59
CA GLY A 548 -0.21 5.22 19.35
C GLY A 548 -1.48 6.02 19.03
N PRO A 549 -1.55 6.63 17.85
CA PRO A 549 -2.61 7.59 17.51
C PRO A 549 -3.95 6.90 17.18
N TYR A 550 -3.93 5.60 16.89
CA TYR A 550 -5.08 4.80 16.49
C TYR A 550 -5.83 4.22 17.69
N ALA A 551 -7.15 4.06 17.55
CA ALA A 551 -7.94 3.33 18.53
C ALA A 551 -7.54 1.85 18.53
N ARG A 552 -7.30 1.29 19.71
CA ARG A 552 -6.95 -0.12 19.94
C ARG A 552 -7.81 -0.67 21.06
N ARG A 553 -8.68 -1.63 20.74
CA ARG A 553 -9.80 -2.05 21.60
C ARG A 553 -10.06 -3.55 21.56
N GLY A 554 -10.71 -4.06 22.60
CA GLY A 554 -11.15 -5.44 22.71
C GLY A 554 -9.99 -6.42 22.72
N PRO A 555 -9.03 -6.28 23.65
CA PRO A 555 -7.89 -7.20 23.72
C PRO A 555 -8.36 -8.62 24.05
N LEU A 556 -7.65 -9.60 23.52
CA LEU A 556 -7.73 -11.01 23.88
C LEU A 556 -6.31 -11.58 23.83
N ALA A 557 -5.79 -12.00 24.97
CA ALA A 557 -4.49 -12.63 25.06
C ALA A 557 -4.65 -14.15 25.16
N VAL A 558 -3.85 -14.88 24.38
CA VAL A 558 -3.78 -16.34 24.41
C VAL A 558 -2.33 -16.79 24.38
N ASN A 559 -2.04 -17.95 24.97
CA ASN A 559 -0.74 -18.57 24.82
C ASN A 559 -0.58 -19.06 23.38
N ALA A 560 0.47 -18.61 22.68
CA ALA A 560 0.70 -18.92 21.27
C ALA A 560 1.13 -20.38 21.01
N GLY A 561 1.32 -21.18 22.05
CA GLY A 561 1.74 -22.58 21.96
C GLY A 561 3.24 -22.74 21.68
N GLY A 562 3.80 -23.93 21.96
CA GLY A 562 5.16 -24.30 21.54
C GLY A 562 6.30 -23.42 22.04
N GLY A 563 6.11 -22.64 23.12
CA GLY A 563 7.10 -21.67 23.60
C GLY A 563 7.17 -20.37 22.79
N ALA A 564 6.20 -20.09 21.90
CA ALA A 564 6.16 -18.87 21.09
C ALA A 564 5.70 -17.61 21.86
N GLY A 565 5.37 -17.75 23.15
CA GLY A 565 4.98 -16.65 24.05
C GLY A 565 3.48 -16.35 24.04
N THR A 566 3.09 -15.08 24.13
CA THR A 566 1.68 -14.65 24.24
C THR A 566 1.25 -13.93 22.96
N LEU A 567 0.21 -14.43 22.29
CA LEU A 567 -0.43 -13.73 21.17
C LEU A 567 -1.55 -12.84 21.71
N LEU A 568 -1.40 -11.52 21.54
CA LEU A 568 -2.44 -10.54 21.84
C LEU A 568 -3.16 -10.17 20.55
N VAL A 569 -4.46 -10.45 20.49
CA VAL A 569 -5.34 -10.02 19.42
C VAL A 569 -6.18 -8.86 19.92
N PHE A 570 -6.33 -7.83 19.12
CA PHE A 570 -7.15 -6.66 19.42
C PHE A 570 -7.67 -6.07 18.12
N ARG A 571 -8.50 -5.04 18.24
CA ARG A 571 -9.11 -4.38 17.09
C ARG A 571 -8.56 -2.97 16.94
N SER A 572 -8.32 -2.52 15.71
CA SER A 572 -7.78 -1.19 15.45
C SER A 572 -8.27 -0.58 14.14
N ASN A 573 -8.37 0.76 14.12
CA ASN A 573 -8.58 1.57 12.91
C ASN A 573 -7.27 2.06 12.27
N ALA A 574 -6.13 1.42 12.59
CA ALA A 574 -4.87 1.78 11.99
C ALA A 574 -4.91 1.71 10.46
N SER A 575 -4.39 2.75 9.81
CA SER A 575 -4.31 2.88 8.36
C SER A 575 -3.50 1.75 7.74
N LEU A 576 -3.87 1.30 6.54
CA LEU A 576 -3.20 0.18 5.88
C LEU A 576 -2.36 0.64 4.68
N PRO A 577 -1.06 0.32 4.64
CA PRO A 577 -0.27 0.56 3.45
C PRO A 577 -0.54 -0.52 2.40
N TYR A 578 -0.70 -0.10 1.15
CA TYR A 578 -0.79 -0.98 -0.01
C TYR A 578 0.32 -0.62 -1.00
N ALA A 579 1.09 -1.62 -1.42
CA ALA A 579 2.03 -1.47 -2.53
C ALA A 579 1.27 -1.58 -3.84
N SER A 580 1.66 -0.81 -4.86
CA SER A 580 1.08 -0.95 -6.18
C SER A 580 1.61 -2.20 -6.89
N ASP A 581 0.70 -3.00 -7.47
CA ASP A 581 1.05 -4.12 -8.34
C ASP A 581 1.68 -3.68 -9.68
N THR A 582 1.43 -2.43 -10.09
CA THR A 582 1.98 -1.85 -11.32
C THR A 582 3.36 -1.23 -11.09
N PHE A 583 3.51 -0.48 -10.00
CA PHE A 583 4.74 0.24 -9.66
C PHE A 583 5.15 -0.08 -8.21
N GLY A 584 6.00 -1.09 -8.01
CA GLY A 584 6.33 -1.59 -6.67
C GLY A 584 7.00 -0.57 -5.73
N ALA A 585 7.54 0.55 -6.25
CA ALA A 585 8.06 1.66 -5.46
C ALA A 585 6.95 2.59 -4.91
N THR A 586 5.74 2.50 -5.45
CA THR A 586 4.58 3.30 -5.03
C THR A 586 3.83 2.59 -3.91
N GLN A 587 3.58 3.32 -2.82
CA GLN A 587 2.81 2.86 -1.68
C GLN A 587 1.70 3.86 -1.34
N THR A 588 0.46 3.39 -1.26
CA THR A 588 -0.70 4.19 -0.86
C THR A 588 -1.11 3.85 0.56
N LEU A 589 -1.51 4.86 1.34
CA LEU A 589 -1.99 4.66 2.71
C LEU A 589 -3.52 4.78 2.76
N ASP A 590 -4.19 3.69 3.12
CA ASP A 590 -5.65 3.61 3.21
C ASP A 590 -6.14 4.06 4.59
N HIS A 591 -6.83 5.20 4.60
CA HIS A 591 -7.38 5.83 5.79
C HIS A 591 -8.88 5.55 6.01
N ARG A 592 -9.51 4.68 5.21
CA ARG A 592 -10.96 4.40 5.29
C ARG A 592 -11.43 3.88 6.65
N TYR A 593 -10.51 3.43 7.49
CA TYR A 593 -10.80 2.84 8.78
C TYR A 593 -11.09 3.86 9.89
N ALA A 594 -10.71 5.12 9.69
CA ALA A 594 -10.79 6.17 10.69
C ALA A 594 -12.20 6.36 11.26
N GLY A 595 -13.21 6.47 10.39
CA GLY A 595 -14.56 6.93 10.76
C GLY A 595 -14.58 8.37 11.28
N THR A 596 -15.78 8.87 11.57
CA THR A 596 -16.02 10.20 12.14
C THR A 596 -16.17 10.08 13.66
N THR A 597 -15.20 10.63 14.40
CA THR A 597 -15.17 10.59 15.88
C THR A 597 -15.18 11.98 16.49
N THR A 598 -15.79 12.13 17.66
CA THR A 598 -15.62 13.33 18.48
C THR A 598 -14.15 13.58 18.77
N VAL A 599 -13.71 14.83 18.66
CA VAL A 599 -12.34 15.24 18.97
C VAL A 599 -12.09 15.09 20.47
N ASP A 600 -11.05 14.34 20.83
CA ASP A 600 -10.55 14.21 22.20
C ASP A 600 -9.27 15.05 22.34
N THR A 601 -9.33 16.12 23.13
CA THR A 601 -8.20 17.05 23.33
C THR A 601 -7.05 16.42 24.13
N THR A 602 -7.29 15.31 24.80
CA THR A 602 -6.24 14.58 25.53
C THR A 602 -5.41 13.68 24.61
N GLY A 603 -5.88 13.44 23.39
CA GLY A 603 -5.23 12.58 22.39
C GLY A 603 -4.12 13.25 21.60
N THR A 604 -3.06 13.67 22.29
CA THR A 604 -1.92 14.39 21.69
C THR A 604 -1.29 13.65 20.52
N GLY A 605 -1.16 12.32 20.58
CA GLY A 605 -0.61 11.52 19.48
C GLY A 605 -1.46 11.57 18.20
N LYS A 606 -2.79 11.54 18.32
CA LYS A 606 -3.72 11.68 17.19
C LYS A 606 -3.72 13.11 16.66
N LEU A 607 -3.72 14.10 17.56
CA LEU A 607 -3.71 15.53 17.21
C LEU A 607 -2.41 15.97 16.52
N ALA A 608 -1.26 15.40 16.90
CA ALA A 608 0.04 15.70 16.30
C ALA A 608 0.12 15.32 14.81
N LEU A 609 -0.73 14.41 14.34
CA LEU A 609 -0.79 14.03 12.93
C LEU A 609 -1.54 15.05 12.06
N ARG A 610 -2.23 16.04 12.64
CA ARG A 610 -3.06 16.99 11.90
C ARG A 610 -2.28 17.64 10.75
N GLY A 611 -2.79 17.49 9.52
CA GLY A 611 -2.19 18.04 8.31
C GLY A 611 -1.00 17.24 7.73
N ALA A 612 -0.46 16.28 8.47
CA ALA A 612 0.57 15.37 7.99
C ALA A 612 -0.02 14.30 7.04
N PHE A 613 0.86 13.57 6.36
CA PHE A 613 0.44 12.49 5.47
C PHE A 613 -0.34 11.41 6.23
N GLU A 614 0.07 11.09 7.45
CA GLU A 614 -0.53 10.07 8.31
C GLU A 614 -1.87 10.53 8.95
N ASP A 615 -2.32 11.77 8.71
CA ASP A 615 -3.55 12.31 9.29
C ASP A 615 -4.79 11.51 8.83
N PHE A 616 -5.33 10.68 9.69
CA PHE A 616 -6.54 9.91 9.40
C PHE A 616 -7.79 10.59 9.95
N GLN A 617 -7.68 11.76 10.57
CA GLN A 617 -8.82 12.41 11.21
C GLN A 617 -9.79 12.98 10.17
N THR A 618 -11.06 13.03 10.55
CA THR A 618 -12.12 13.62 9.72
C THR A 618 -12.43 15.04 10.14
N TYR A 619 -12.59 15.93 9.16
CA TYR A 619 -12.89 17.34 9.35
C TYR A 619 -14.10 17.78 8.52
N THR A 620 -14.60 18.97 8.80
CA THR A 620 -15.61 19.62 7.96
C THR A 620 -15.11 19.79 6.54
N TYR A 621 -16.01 19.71 5.57
CA TYR A 621 -15.69 19.87 4.15
C TYR A 621 -15.22 21.30 3.86
N ASP A 622 -14.07 21.44 3.20
CA ASP A 622 -13.51 22.71 2.75
C ASP A 622 -14.12 23.12 1.41
N ALA A 623 -15.00 24.11 1.43
CA ALA A 623 -15.61 24.68 0.23
C ALA A 623 -14.74 25.75 -0.46
N GLY A 624 -13.68 26.23 0.20
CA GLY A 624 -12.90 27.39 -0.24
C GLY A 624 -13.62 28.72 0.02
N SER A 625 -13.09 29.80 -0.56
CA SER A 625 -13.73 31.12 -0.55
C SER A 625 -14.55 31.35 -1.82
N ALA A 626 -15.20 32.51 -1.92
CA ALA A 626 -15.87 32.95 -3.14
C ALA A 626 -14.91 33.05 -4.35
N ASP A 627 -13.61 33.26 -4.09
CA ASP A 627 -12.56 33.34 -5.10
C ASP A 627 -12.03 31.94 -5.53
N GLY A 628 -12.55 30.87 -4.92
CA GLY A 628 -12.21 29.48 -5.21
C GLY A 628 -11.42 28.76 -4.11
N ARG A 629 -10.93 27.56 -4.42
CA ARG A 629 -10.16 26.70 -3.51
C ARG A 629 -8.66 26.77 -3.82
N THR A 630 -7.86 26.95 -2.77
CA THR A 630 -6.39 27.03 -2.78
C THR A 630 -5.76 25.75 -2.23
N ASN A 631 -4.42 25.60 -2.29
CA ASN A 631 -3.73 24.45 -1.69
C ASN A 631 -3.89 24.35 -0.16
N ALA A 632 -4.45 25.36 0.50
CA ALA A 632 -4.85 25.29 1.91
C ALA A 632 -6.17 24.53 2.10
N ASP A 633 -7.07 24.54 1.11
CA ASP A 633 -8.39 23.88 1.13
C ASP A 633 -8.25 22.42 0.72
N ARG A 634 -7.84 21.58 1.67
CA ARG A 634 -7.42 20.19 1.43
C ARG A 634 -8.57 19.20 1.62
N VAL A 635 -9.45 19.44 2.58
CA VAL A 635 -10.44 18.45 3.02
C VAL A 635 -11.68 18.52 2.13
N ALA A 636 -11.62 17.86 0.97
CA ALA A 636 -12.75 17.74 0.07
C ALA A 636 -12.80 16.35 -0.59
N ARG A 637 -13.96 16.00 -1.14
CA ARG A 637 -14.25 14.68 -1.72
C ARG A 637 -13.49 14.42 -3.04
N ASP A 638 -13.13 15.49 -3.72
CA ASP A 638 -12.41 15.49 -4.98
C ASP A 638 -10.91 15.77 -4.84
N THR A 639 -10.41 16.04 -3.64
CA THR A 639 -9.01 16.42 -3.44
C THR A 639 -8.09 15.21 -3.31
N VAL A 640 -7.02 15.21 -4.09
CA VAL A 640 -5.86 14.32 -3.97
C VAL A 640 -4.64 15.14 -3.55
N GLY A 641 -4.06 14.83 -2.40
CA GLY A 641 -2.88 15.49 -1.86
C GLY A 641 -1.59 14.83 -2.33
N LEU A 642 -0.67 15.65 -2.83
CA LEU A 642 0.68 15.23 -3.22
C LEU A 642 1.67 15.81 -2.21
N TYR A 643 2.19 14.95 -1.32
CA TYR A 643 3.25 15.31 -0.38
C TYR A 643 4.59 15.18 -1.09
N LEU A 644 5.14 16.30 -1.53
CA LEU A 644 6.37 16.40 -2.31
C LEU A 644 7.57 16.59 -1.38
N THR A 645 8.71 16.00 -1.69
CA THR A 645 9.98 16.25 -0.99
C THR A 645 11.01 16.81 -1.96
N PRO A 646 11.09 18.14 -2.14
CA PRO A 646 12.08 18.75 -3.01
C PRO A 646 13.51 18.45 -2.56
N ASP A 647 14.39 18.17 -3.52
CA ASP A 647 15.85 18.06 -3.33
C ASP A 647 16.58 19.41 -3.48
N ILE A 648 15.84 20.45 -3.85
CA ILE A 648 16.29 21.83 -4.06
C ILE A 648 15.72 22.72 -2.95
N ALA A 649 16.49 23.72 -2.53
CA ALA A 649 16.08 24.65 -1.46
C ALA A 649 15.51 25.99 -1.97
N ASP A 650 15.71 26.34 -3.25
CA ASP A 650 15.24 27.60 -3.83
C ASP A 650 13.70 27.62 -3.99
N PRO A 651 12.97 28.49 -3.29
CA PRO A 651 11.51 28.55 -3.36
C PRO A 651 10.95 28.89 -4.74
N ASP A 652 11.67 29.69 -5.55
CA ASP A 652 11.17 30.11 -6.85
C ASP A 652 11.35 29.01 -7.90
N GLU A 653 12.45 28.25 -7.82
CA GLU A 653 12.65 27.03 -8.61
C GLU A 653 11.60 25.95 -8.24
N ILE A 654 11.31 25.78 -6.95
CA ILE A 654 10.26 24.86 -6.48
C ILE A 654 8.90 25.25 -7.08
N LYS A 655 8.52 26.53 -7.04
CA LYS A 655 7.25 27.01 -7.63
C LYS A 655 7.20 26.80 -9.14
N ALA A 656 8.31 26.99 -9.85
CA ALA A 656 8.39 26.78 -11.30
C ALA A 656 8.17 25.30 -11.66
N ILE A 657 8.78 24.38 -10.90
CA ILE A 657 8.60 22.93 -11.06
C ILE A 657 7.17 22.51 -10.74
N ILE A 658 6.59 23.00 -9.63
CA ILE A 658 5.19 22.74 -9.27
C ILE A 658 4.23 23.27 -10.36
N SER A 659 4.49 24.45 -10.92
CA SER A 659 3.66 25.00 -12.01
C SER A 659 3.71 24.13 -13.26
N ARG A 660 4.88 23.58 -13.59
CA ARG A 660 5.02 22.60 -14.69
C ARG A 660 4.23 21.33 -14.40
N LEU A 661 4.34 20.80 -13.18
CA LEU A 661 3.57 19.63 -12.75
C LEU A 661 2.06 19.88 -12.83
N ALA A 662 1.59 21.04 -12.37
CA ALA A 662 0.17 21.41 -12.40
C ALA A 662 -0.41 21.47 -13.82
N ASN A 663 0.40 21.79 -14.84
CA ASN A 663 -0.02 21.81 -16.24
C ASN A 663 -0.12 20.40 -16.86
N VAL A 664 0.68 19.44 -16.39
CA VAL A 664 0.76 18.08 -16.95
C VAL A 664 -0.22 17.13 -16.26
N LEU A 665 -0.33 17.27 -14.93
CA LEU A 665 -1.05 16.32 -14.07
C LEU A 665 -2.54 16.10 -14.41
N PRO A 666 -3.32 17.11 -14.86
CA PRO A 666 -4.72 16.91 -15.24
C PRO A 666 -4.93 15.87 -16.35
N GLY A 667 -3.93 15.61 -17.21
CA GLY A 667 -4.00 14.56 -18.23
C GLY A 667 -3.95 13.13 -17.67
N PHE A 668 -3.57 12.97 -16.41
CA PHE A 668 -3.35 11.67 -15.75
C PHE A 668 -4.30 11.42 -14.57
N MET A 669 -5.13 12.41 -14.21
CA MET A 669 -6.11 12.35 -13.13
C MET A 669 -7.54 12.29 -13.66
N PRO A 670 -8.50 11.76 -12.88
CA PRO A 670 -9.91 11.90 -13.22
C PRO A 670 -10.30 13.38 -13.31
N VAL A 671 -11.13 13.76 -14.28
CA VAL A 671 -11.57 15.15 -14.48
C VAL A 671 -12.26 15.75 -13.26
N THR A 672 -12.87 14.90 -12.43
CA THR A 672 -13.53 15.29 -11.19
C THR A 672 -12.58 15.46 -10.02
N ALA A 673 -11.30 15.13 -10.17
CA ALA A 673 -10.31 15.16 -9.11
C ALA A 673 -9.43 16.41 -9.21
N ARG A 674 -9.04 16.93 -8.05
CA ARG A 674 -8.23 18.13 -7.88
C ARG A 674 -6.94 17.78 -7.15
N ALA A 675 -5.80 18.10 -7.74
CA ALA A 675 -4.52 17.96 -7.07
C ALA A 675 -4.27 19.13 -6.11
N VAL A 676 -3.74 18.81 -4.92
CA VAL A 676 -3.19 19.79 -3.98
C VAL A 676 -1.75 19.44 -3.68
N PHE A 677 -0.85 20.39 -3.93
CA PHE A 677 0.59 20.23 -3.73
C PHE A 677 0.98 20.64 -2.31
N ILE A 678 1.63 19.75 -1.58
CA ILE A 678 2.04 19.94 -0.19
C ILE A 678 3.55 19.74 -0.12
N THR A 679 4.27 20.83 0.16
CA THR A 679 5.72 20.81 0.43
C THR A 679 5.95 20.91 1.94
N PRO A 680 7.11 20.44 2.45
CA PRO A 680 7.45 20.49 3.88
C PRO A 680 7.53 21.90 4.44
#